data_AF-A0A0N9US49-F1
#
_entry.id   AF-A0A0N9US49-F1
#
_cell.length_a   1.000
_cell.length_b   1.000
_cell.length_c   1.000
_cell.angle_alpha   90.00
_cell.angle_beta   90.00
_cell.angle_gamma   90.00
#
_symmetry.space_group_name_H-M   'P 1'
#
loop_
_entity.id
_entity.type
_entity.pdbx_description
1 polymer ?
#
loop_
_entity_poly.entity_id
_entity_poly.type
_entity_poly.pdbx_seq_one_letter_code
_entity_poly.pdbx_strand_id
1 'polypeptide(L)'
;MIVRRLLLPLLAALGLALAPAAAKEAKPKPYEHYVFGKLNTPTPGPVSGGLLLMGGGDRNIDSMKWFFGKAGNGHIVVISASYGKEIGEEFFDEVGGIQSAEIFVFHDRSQSTNRKILDRLRKADGIFIAGGDQSRYVRYWRGTPVAEILDAHVAAGKPLAGTSAGLAMQGEKLYGAMDDGSIKSPEALAAPLGPANTIEGDFVHFALLKGIVTDTHFKERDRLGRLFAFLAKAQVGRPADQPAMIGLGVDESAALAVEPDGSGRIYATAPDGYAWVVDGSTLRGVTGRGPLDAPRVKVVGVGPGSVVHLPSGRVDNPVFERHYAARAGEIVEVPRWSLAIHGGAGVIERGTLSPEKEQAYRAGLDAALRAGAAVLDKGGAALDAVAAAVRVLEDNPLFNAGRGAVFTAEGKNELDAAIMDGKTLKAGAVAGVTRTRHPIDLARAVMDKSPHVMLARDGADRFSVEQGLEQADPAWFRTEERWQQLLAWRARQQAAVDPAHLFGTVGAVALDAEGNLAAATSTGGMTGKRWGRIGDSPIIGAGTYAKNGQCAVSATGSGEYFIRESAARQVCDRVAWKGESLKDAADDTIMAVGAIGGDGGLIAMGPDGRPAFAINDLGMYRGQITVGGAPATAIFADEKLAD
;
A
#
# COMPACT_ATOMS: atom_id res chain seq x y z
N MET A 1 -6.43 -12.70 89.55
CA MET A 1 -5.81 -11.36 89.55
C MET A 1 -6.89 -10.33 89.33
N ILE A 2 -6.80 -9.22 90.07
CA ILE A 2 -7.87 -8.28 90.39
C ILE A 2 -8.17 -7.32 89.23
N VAL A 3 -9.45 -6.95 89.17
CA VAL A 3 -10.13 -5.92 88.36
C VAL A 3 -9.40 -4.58 88.28
N ARG A 4 -9.38 -3.95 87.09
CA ARG A 4 -9.36 -2.48 86.96
C ARG A 4 -10.08 -2.03 85.68
N ARG A 5 -11.11 -1.19 85.89
CA ARG A 5 -11.83 -0.39 84.89
C ARG A 5 -10.99 0.84 84.49
N LEU A 6 -11.17 1.38 83.27
CA LEU A 6 -11.72 2.72 82.99
C LEU A 6 -11.37 3.22 81.55
N LEU A 7 -12.45 3.62 80.85
CA LEU A 7 -12.63 4.77 79.95
C LEU A 7 -11.84 4.89 78.63
N LEU A 8 -12.58 4.79 77.52
CA LEU A 8 -12.34 5.47 76.23
C LEU A 8 -13.58 6.33 75.89
N PRO A 9 -13.45 7.55 75.31
CA PRO A 9 -14.58 8.45 75.10
C PRO A 9 -15.30 8.23 73.76
N LEU A 10 -16.59 8.59 73.79
CA LEU A 10 -17.56 8.69 72.71
C LEU A 10 -17.09 9.57 71.54
N LEU A 11 -17.31 9.12 70.30
CA LEU A 11 -17.49 9.96 69.13
C LEU A 11 -18.74 9.48 68.39
N ALA A 12 -19.80 10.30 68.48
CA ALA A 12 -21.08 10.07 67.83
C ALA A 12 -20.99 10.43 66.34
N ALA A 13 -21.22 9.46 65.46
CA ALA A 13 -21.39 9.69 64.03
C ALA A 13 -22.88 9.74 63.69
N LEU A 14 -23.33 10.92 63.26
CA LEU A 14 -24.65 11.18 62.70
C LEU A 14 -24.76 10.48 61.34
N GLY A 15 -25.56 9.42 61.24
CA GLY A 15 -25.89 8.77 59.97
C GLY A 15 -27.00 9.54 59.25
N LEU A 16 -26.64 10.39 58.28
CA LEU A 16 -27.59 10.79 57.23
C LEU A 16 -27.56 9.72 56.14
N ALA A 17 -28.60 8.89 56.10
CA ALA A 17 -28.90 8.03 54.96
C ALA A 17 -29.37 8.90 53.78
N LEU A 18 -28.47 9.21 52.85
CA LEU A 18 -28.84 9.68 51.51
C LEU A 18 -29.38 8.48 50.73
N ALA A 19 -30.70 8.37 50.66
CA ALA A 19 -31.36 7.52 49.68
C ALA A 19 -30.96 7.98 48.26
N PRO A 20 -30.63 7.09 47.32
CA PRO A 20 -30.42 7.48 45.94
C PRO A 20 -31.74 8.03 45.40
N ALA A 21 -31.74 9.30 45.01
CA ALA A 21 -32.83 9.87 44.23
C ALA A 21 -32.96 9.03 42.96
N ALA A 22 -34.06 8.28 42.84
CA ALA A 22 -34.41 7.61 41.60
C ALA A 22 -34.45 8.67 40.50
N ALA A 23 -33.52 8.57 39.54
CA ALA A 23 -33.59 9.32 38.32
C ALA A 23 -34.95 9.01 37.69
N LYS A 24 -35.83 10.02 37.62
CA LYS A 24 -37.09 9.90 36.88
C LYS A 24 -36.72 9.47 35.46
N GLU A 25 -37.11 8.27 35.07
CA GLU A 25 -37.11 7.85 33.66
C GLU A 25 -37.85 8.94 32.86
N ALA A 26 -37.12 9.62 31.99
CA ALA A 26 -37.71 10.55 31.05
C ALA A 26 -38.71 9.75 30.20
N LYS A 27 -39.96 10.23 30.09
CA LYS A 27 -40.96 9.59 29.23
C LYS A 27 -40.39 9.50 27.80
N PRO A 28 -40.43 8.33 27.13
CA PRO A 28 -39.91 8.19 25.79
C PRO A 28 -40.64 9.17 24.86
N LYS A 29 -39.86 9.99 24.14
CA LYS A 29 -40.40 10.95 23.18
C LYS A 29 -41.10 10.16 22.06
N PRO A 30 -42.34 10.50 21.66
CA PRO A 30 -43.02 9.80 20.57
C PRO A 30 -42.26 9.98 19.25
N TYR A 31 -42.35 9.01 18.34
CA TYR A 31 -41.79 9.16 16.99
C TYR A 31 -42.60 10.19 16.20
N GLU A 32 -41.96 10.84 15.24
CA GLU A 32 -42.66 11.72 14.31
C GLU A 32 -42.98 10.96 13.02
N HIS A 33 -44.11 11.28 12.41
CA HIS A 33 -44.62 10.59 11.23
C HIS A 33 -45.20 11.60 10.25
N TYR A 34 -44.65 11.61 9.04
CA TYR A 34 -45.07 12.50 7.97
C TYR A 34 -45.41 11.68 6.74
N VAL A 35 -46.45 12.09 6.02
CA VAL A 35 -46.95 11.40 4.82
C VAL A 35 -47.20 12.42 3.73
N PHE A 36 -46.61 12.17 2.57
CA PHE A 36 -46.81 12.91 1.34
C PHE A 36 -47.36 11.97 0.28
N GLY A 37 -48.36 12.40 -0.49
CA GLY A 37 -49.03 11.56 -1.48
C GLY A 37 -50.06 10.58 -0.90
N LYS A 38 -50.32 9.47 -1.62
CA LYS A 38 -51.41 8.51 -1.29
C LYS A 38 -50.88 7.10 -1.11
N LEU A 39 -50.84 6.64 0.15
CA LEU A 39 -50.25 5.36 0.56
C LEU A 39 -50.98 4.09 0.06
N ASN A 40 -52.20 4.21 -0.46
CA ASN A 40 -53.04 3.08 -0.88
C ASN A 40 -53.23 3.05 -2.40
N THR A 41 -52.27 3.55 -3.16
CA THR A 41 -52.29 3.52 -4.62
C THR A 41 -51.43 2.35 -5.13
N PRO A 42 -51.66 1.84 -6.35
CA PRO A 42 -50.78 0.81 -6.91
C PRO A 42 -49.39 1.38 -7.27
N THR A 43 -48.34 0.57 -7.10
CA THR A 43 -46.99 0.84 -7.61
C THR A 43 -47.03 0.90 -9.15
N PRO A 44 -46.64 2.01 -9.80
CA PRO A 44 -46.80 2.20 -11.24
C PRO A 44 -45.92 1.27 -12.11
N GLY A 45 -44.70 0.99 -11.67
CA GLY A 45 -43.69 0.25 -12.42
C GLY A 45 -43.14 -0.97 -11.69
N PRO A 46 -42.25 -1.74 -12.32
CA PRO A 46 -41.59 -2.87 -11.68
C PRO A 46 -40.63 -2.39 -10.59
N VAL A 47 -40.66 -3.08 -9.44
CA VAL A 47 -39.66 -2.89 -8.38
C VAL A 47 -38.45 -3.79 -8.68
N SER A 48 -37.25 -3.24 -8.54
CA SER A 48 -35.98 -3.93 -8.78
C SER A 48 -34.91 -3.49 -7.80
N GLY A 49 -33.92 -4.36 -7.56
CA GLY A 49 -32.90 -4.13 -6.54
C GLY A 49 -31.92 -3.02 -6.93
N GLY A 50 -31.23 -2.51 -5.93
CA GLY A 50 -30.13 -1.56 -6.09
C GLY A 50 -29.76 -0.91 -4.75
N LEU A 51 -28.51 -0.53 -4.59
CA LEU A 51 -28.02 0.21 -3.43
C LEU A 51 -27.60 1.61 -3.88
N LEU A 52 -28.13 2.64 -3.22
CA LEU A 52 -27.68 4.02 -3.43
C LEU A 52 -26.94 4.53 -2.20
N LEU A 53 -25.67 4.89 -2.41
CA LEU A 53 -24.73 5.34 -1.40
C LEU A 53 -24.39 6.81 -1.69
N MET A 54 -25.04 7.76 -1.00
CA MET A 54 -24.85 9.20 -1.22
C MET A 54 -23.93 9.83 -0.17
N GLY A 55 -22.91 10.58 -0.62
CA GLY A 55 -21.85 11.07 0.27
C GLY A 55 -22.30 12.09 1.31
N GLY A 56 -23.42 12.79 1.11
CA GLY A 56 -24.03 13.64 2.12
C GLY A 56 -24.27 15.11 1.75
N GLY A 57 -24.02 15.53 0.50
CA GLY A 57 -24.41 16.84 0.01
C GLY A 57 -25.83 16.88 -0.55
N ASP A 58 -26.37 18.10 -0.71
CA ASP A 58 -27.74 18.30 -1.17
C ASP A 58 -27.82 18.25 -2.71
N ARG A 59 -28.86 17.54 -3.20
CA ARG A 59 -29.36 17.54 -4.59
C ARG A 59 -28.61 16.73 -5.64
N ASN A 60 -28.45 15.43 -5.40
CA ASN A 60 -28.18 14.48 -6.49
C ASN A 60 -29.49 13.94 -7.09
N ILE A 61 -30.26 14.83 -7.73
CA ILE A 61 -31.61 14.56 -8.26
C ILE A 61 -31.61 13.36 -9.22
N ASP A 62 -30.59 13.24 -10.07
CA ASP A 62 -30.51 12.14 -11.03
C ASP A 62 -30.33 10.78 -10.35
N SER A 63 -29.50 10.71 -9.31
CA SER A 63 -29.37 9.49 -8.50
C SER A 63 -30.66 9.15 -7.74
N MET A 64 -31.39 10.16 -7.28
CA MET A 64 -32.69 9.97 -6.61
C MET A 64 -33.75 9.47 -7.60
N LYS A 65 -33.79 10.01 -8.82
CA LYS A 65 -34.66 9.50 -9.90
C LYS A 65 -34.31 8.07 -10.27
N TRP A 66 -33.03 7.71 -10.29
CA TRP A 66 -32.61 6.32 -10.47
C TRP A 66 -33.18 5.43 -9.35
N PHE A 67 -33.04 5.83 -8.09
CA PHE A 67 -33.59 5.09 -6.95
C PHE A 67 -35.13 4.97 -7.00
N PHE A 68 -35.83 6.06 -7.33
CA PHE A 68 -37.29 6.05 -7.50
C PHE A 68 -37.74 5.12 -8.64
N GLY A 69 -37.02 5.15 -9.76
CA GLY A 69 -37.24 4.22 -10.86
C GLY A 69 -37.07 2.76 -10.44
N LYS A 70 -36.05 2.44 -9.62
CA LYS A 70 -35.86 1.10 -9.04
C LYS A 70 -37.02 0.71 -8.11
N ALA A 71 -37.59 1.66 -7.39
CA ALA A 71 -38.77 1.47 -6.54
C ALA A 71 -40.08 1.46 -7.35
N GLY A 72 -40.01 1.30 -8.69
CA GLY A 72 -41.19 1.29 -9.56
C GLY A 72 -41.97 2.61 -9.53
N ASN A 73 -41.34 3.71 -9.14
CA ASN A 73 -41.97 5.02 -8.91
C ASN A 73 -43.11 4.95 -7.87
N GLY A 74 -43.02 4.01 -6.93
CA GLY A 74 -44.06 3.69 -5.96
C GLY A 74 -43.91 4.40 -4.61
N HIS A 75 -43.92 3.61 -3.54
CA HIS A 75 -43.95 4.07 -2.15
C HIS A 75 -42.57 4.04 -1.50
N ILE A 76 -42.05 5.22 -1.18
CA ILE A 76 -40.77 5.37 -0.50
C ILE A 76 -41.00 5.56 1.00
N VAL A 77 -40.34 4.74 1.81
CA VAL A 77 -40.32 4.93 3.27
C VAL A 77 -38.94 5.45 3.68
N VAL A 78 -38.93 6.60 4.35
CA VAL A 78 -37.73 7.24 4.89
C VAL A 78 -37.66 6.96 6.39
N ILE A 79 -36.51 6.47 6.85
CA ILE A 79 -36.21 6.35 8.28
C ILE A 79 -35.11 7.33 8.66
N SER A 80 -35.34 8.09 9.73
CA SER A 80 -34.38 9.07 10.25
C SER A 80 -34.27 9.01 11.77
N ALA A 81 -33.13 9.42 12.31
CA ALA A 81 -32.96 9.67 13.74
C ALA A 81 -32.53 11.14 14.03
N SER A 82 -32.62 12.02 13.03
CA SER A 82 -32.07 13.38 13.11
C SER A 82 -32.87 14.44 12.36
N TYR A 83 -33.41 14.11 11.18
CA TYR A 83 -34.13 15.03 10.30
C TYR A 83 -35.63 14.74 10.28
N GLY A 84 -36.42 15.77 9.96
CA GLY A 84 -37.87 15.77 10.07
C GLY A 84 -38.59 15.72 8.73
N LYS A 85 -39.52 16.65 8.54
CA LYS A 85 -40.46 16.70 7.41
C LYS A 85 -39.79 17.07 6.09
N GLU A 86 -38.64 17.76 6.14
CA GLU A 86 -37.99 18.44 5.02
C GLU A 86 -37.62 17.47 3.88
N ILE A 87 -37.15 16.27 4.22
CA ILE A 87 -36.79 15.22 3.24
C ILE A 87 -38.02 14.76 2.44
N GLY A 88 -39.19 14.72 3.07
CA GLY A 88 -40.43 14.32 2.41
C GLY A 88 -40.91 15.34 1.37
N GLU A 89 -40.76 16.63 1.68
CA GLU A 89 -41.06 17.74 0.76
C GLU A 89 -40.11 17.67 -0.44
N GLU A 90 -38.80 17.49 -0.22
CA GLU A 90 -37.84 17.34 -1.31
C GLU A 90 -38.17 16.14 -2.21
N PHE A 91 -38.45 14.97 -1.61
CA PHE A 91 -38.68 13.74 -2.38
C PHE A 91 -39.97 13.80 -3.21
N PHE A 92 -41.05 14.31 -2.62
CA PHE A 92 -42.36 14.30 -3.25
C PHE A 92 -42.61 15.52 -4.14
N ASP A 93 -42.18 16.72 -3.72
CA ASP A 93 -42.47 17.97 -4.41
C ASP A 93 -41.32 18.40 -5.36
N GLU A 94 -40.06 18.26 -4.96
CA GLU A 94 -38.91 18.71 -5.78
C GLU A 94 -38.42 17.65 -6.77
N VAL A 95 -38.12 16.43 -6.31
CA VAL A 95 -37.70 15.33 -7.20
C VAL A 95 -38.90 14.78 -7.96
N GLY A 96 -39.99 14.48 -7.22
CA GLY A 96 -41.26 14.04 -7.75
C GLY A 96 -41.25 12.66 -8.41
N GLY A 97 -42.40 12.28 -8.96
CA GLY A 97 -42.56 11.05 -9.73
C GLY A 97 -42.84 9.78 -8.91
N ILE A 98 -43.03 9.89 -7.59
CA ILE A 98 -43.38 8.78 -6.69
C ILE A 98 -44.84 8.87 -6.22
N GLN A 99 -45.44 7.74 -5.84
CA GLN A 99 -46.81 7.69 -5.32
C GLN A 99 -46.94 8.24 -3.89
N SER A 100 -45.90 8.03 -3.07
CA SER A 100 -45.82 8.61 -1.72
C SER A 100 -44.41 8.61 -1.16
N ALA A 101 -44.11 9.60 -0.32
CA ALA A 101 -43.00 9.58 0.63
C ALA A 101 -43.57 9.54 2.05
N GLU A 102 -43.14 8.56 2.85
CA GLU A 102 -43.55 8.40 4.25
C GLU A 102 -42.34 8.37 5.15
N ILE A 103 -42.30 9.24 6.17
CA ILE A 103 -41.11 9.50 6.96
C ILE A 103 -41.38 9.16 8.41
N PHE A 104 -40.50 8.36 9.00
CA PHE A 104 -40.48 8.05 10.43
C PHE A 104 -39.21 8.61 11.07
N VAL A 105 -39.40 9.51 12.05
CA VAL A 105 -38.30 10.08 12.83
C VAL A 105 -38.24 9.41 14.20
N PHE A 106 -37.15 8.69 14.42
CA PHE A 106 -36.88 7.97 15.64
C PHE A 106 -36.18 8.88 16.65
N HIS A 107 -36.69 8.86 17.87
CA HIS A 107 -36.09 9.54 19.03
C HIS A 107 -35.63 8.56 20.10
N ASP A 108 -35.96 7.27 19.96
CA ASP A 108 -35.65 6.25 20.94
C ASP A 108 -35.60 4.84 20.32
N ARG A 109 -34.79 3.95 20.94
CA ARG A 109 -34.64 2.55 20.51
C ARG A 109 -35.95 1.76 20.58
N SER A 110 -36.83 2.01 21.55
CA SER A 110 -38.10 1.27 21.68
C SER A 110 -39.01 1.39 20.45
N GLN A 111 -38.82 2.42 19.63
CA GLN A 111 -39.61 2.63 18.40
C GLN A 111 -39.22 1.66 17.29
N SER A 112 -38.04 1.04 17.36
CA SER A 112 -37.57 0.00 16.42
C SER A 112 -38.36 -1.31 16.49
N THR A 113 -39.25 -1.47 17.47
CA THR A 113 -40.17 -2.62 17.59
C THR A 113 -41.63 -2.21 17.36
N ASN A 114 -41.89 -0.95 17.02
CA ASN A 114 -43.26 -0.46 16.81
C ASN A 114 -43.89 -1.10 15.58
N ARG A 115 -44.97 -1.86 15.80
CA ARG A 115 -45.66 -2.61 14.75
C ARG A 115 -46.09 -1.76 13.55
N LYS A 116 -46.54 -0.51 13.75
CA LYS A 116 -46.96 0.36 12.64
C LYS A 116 -45.78 0.69 11.72
N ILE A 117 -44.64 1.04 12.30
CA ILE A 117 -43.42 1.35 11.54
C ILE A 117 -42.97 0.10 10.77
N LEU A 118 -42.87 -1.05 11.44
CA LEU A 118 -42.44 -2.31 10.83
C LEU A 118 -43.36 -2.74 9.68
N ASP A 119 -44.68 -2.60 9.84
CA ASP A 119 -45.65 -2.94 8.79
C ASP A 119 -45.53 -2.02 7.56
N ARG A 120 -45.15 -0.75 7.75
CA ARG A 120 -44.90 0.19 6.64
C ARG A 120 -43.58 -0.11 5.94
N LEU A 121 -42.51 -0.40 6.69
CA LEU A 121 -41.21 -0.79 6.12
C LEU A 121 -41.31 -2.05 5.25
N ARG A 122 -42.02 -3.10 5.72
CA ARG A 122 -42.21 -4.32 4.92
C ARG A 122 -42.95 -4.08 3.60
N LYS A 123 -43.84 -3.09 3.57
CA LYS A 123 -44.65 -2.73 2.39
C LYS A 123 -43.98 -1.72 1.47
N ALA A 124 -42.85 -1.13 1.88
CA ALA A 124 -42.15 -0.15 1.07
C ALA A 124 -41.74 -0.74 -0.28
N ASP A 125 -41.85 0.06 -1.34
CA ASP A 125 -41.26 -0.28 -2.62
C ASP A 125 -39.77 0.05 -2.60
N GLY A 126 -39.38 1.16 -1.95
CA GLY A 126 -37.99 1.51 -1.66
C GLY A 126 -37.85 2.07 -0.24
N ILE A 127 -36.71 1.82 0.40
CA ILE A 127 -36.39 2.39 1.72
C ILE A 127 -35.22 3.36 1.59
N PHE A 128 -35.33 4.51 2.25
CA PHE A 128 -34.28 5.52 2.31
C PHE A 128 -33.85 5.76 3.77
N ILE A 129 -32.54 5.70 4.03
CA ILE A 129 -31.96 6.02 5.34
C ILE A 129 -31.43 7.46 5.30
N ALA A 130 -32.03 8.32 6.10
CA ALA A 130 -31.64 9.72 6.17
C ALA A 130 -30.24 9.93 6.77
N GLY A 131 -29.68 11.12 6.57
CA GLY A 131 -28.43 11.54 7.21
C GLY A 131 -28.60 11.91 8.70
N GLY A 132 -27.55 12.50 9.27
CA GLY A 132 -27.57 13.06 10.62
C GLY A 132 -26.57 12.38 11.56
N ASP A 133 -26.94 12.25 12.82
CA ASP A 133 -26.07 11.71 13.88
C ASP A 133 -26.00 10.17 13.81
N GLN A 134 -24.93 9.65 13.21
CA GLN A 134 -24.66 8.21 13.02
C GLN A 134 -24.80 7.38 14.31
N SER A 135 -24.43 7.95 15.46
CA SER A 135 -24.48 7.22 16.74
C SER A 135 -25.90 6.82 17.10
N ARG A 136 -26.90 7.64 16.73
CA ARG A 136 -28.32 7.36 16.98
C ARG A 136 -28.81 6.20 16.15
N TYR A 137 -28.41 6.12 14.89
CA TYR A 137 -28.78 5.01 14.00
C TYR A 137 -28.29 3.68 14.58
N VAL A 138 -27.02 3.62 15.00
CA VAL A 138 -26.43 2.45 15.67
C VAL A 138 -27.18 2.12 16.97
N ARG A 139 -27.37 3.11 17.86
CA ARG A 139 -28.03 2.93 19.17
C ARG A 139 -29.48 2.47 19.01
N TYR A 140 -30.22 3.00 18.04
CA TYR A 140 -31.65 2.75 17.89
C TYR A 140 -31.97 1.51 17.09
N TRP A 141 -31.18 1.13 16.08
CA TRP A 141 -31.61 0.10 15.11
C TRP A 141 -30.75 -1.16 15.09
N ARG A 142 -29.49 -1.12 15.57
CA ARG A 142 -28.63 -2.32 15.58
C ARG A 142 -29.26 -3.45 16.39
N GLY A 143 -29.37 -4.65 15.83
CA GLY A 143 -29.95 -5.81 16.50
C GLY A 143 -31.42 -5.60 16.88
N THR A 144 -32.19 -4.94 16.01
CA THR A 144 -33.63 -4.71 16.18
C THR A 144 -34.40 -5.18 14.94
N PRO A 145 -35.73 -5.34 15.03
CA PRO A 145 -36.55 -5.69 13.88
C PRO A 145 -36.48 -4.72 12.71
N VAL A 146 -36.09 -3.45 12.92
CA VAL A 146 -35.82 -2.51 11.81
C VAL A 146 -34.66 -3.01 10.97
N ALA A 147 -33.52 -3.35 11.57
CA ALA A 147 -32.35 -3.88 10.86
C ALA A 147 -32.68 -5.18 10.10
N GLU A 148 -33.41 -6.10 10.73
CA GLU A 148 -33.87 -7.34 10.09
C GLU A 148 -34.75 -7.07 8.86
N ILE A 149 -35.61 -6.03 8.91
CA ILE A 149 -36.43 -5.65 7.76
C ILE A 149 -35.58 -5.01 6.66
N LEU A 150 -34.54 -4.24 6.98
CA LEU A 150 -33.62 -3.70 5.96
C LEU A 150 -32.94 -4.84 5.19
N ASP A 151 -32.45 -5.85 5.91
CA ASP A 151 -31.87 -7.06 5.31
C ASP A 151 -32.90 -7.80 4.44
N ALA A 152 -34.11 -8.03 4.97
CA ALA A 152 -35.16 -8.71 4.23
C ALA A 152 -35.64 -7.91 3.00
N HIS A 153 -35.64 -6.58 3.06
CA HIS A 153 -36.03 -5.69 1.98
C HIS A 153 -35.05 -5.79 0.81
N VAL A 154 -33.75 -5.70 1.08
CA VAL A 154 -32.71 -5.88 0.05
C VAL A 154 -32.70 -7.32 -0.48
N ALA A 155 -32.83 -8.32 0.40
CA ALA A 155 -32.91 -9.73 -0.01
C ALA A 155 -34.14 -10.04 -0.88
N ALA A 156 -35.23 -9.28 -0.74
CA ALA A 156 -36.42 -9.37 -1.58
C ALA A 156 -36.25 -8.68 -2.96
N GLY A 157 -35.04 -8.21 -3.29
CA GLY A 157 -34.75 -7.55 -4.57
C GLY A 157 -35.35 -6.16 -4.67
N LYS A 158 -35.51 -5.45 -3.55
CA LYS A 158 -35.99 -4.06 -3.51
C LYS A 158 -34.84 -3.09 -3.25
N PRO A 159 -34.93 -1.84 -3.71
CA PRO A 159 -33.84 -0.89 -3.58
C PRO A 159 -33.78 -0.28 -2.17
N LEU A 160 -32.55 -0.01 -1.74
CA LEU A 160 -32.24 0.72 -0.53
C LEU A 160 -31.33 1.89 -0.87
N ALA A 161 -31.59 3.05 -0.28
CA ALA A 161 -30.77 4.24 -0.44
C ALA A 161 -30.39 4.82 0.92
N GLY A 162 -29.30 5.59 0.97
CA GLY A 162 -28.99 6.38 2.14
C GLY A 162 -27.98 7.48 1.86
N THR A 163 -28.10 8.57 2.62
CA THR A 163 -27.22 9.75 2.52
C THR A 163 -26.49 10.02 3.81
N SER A 164 -25.23 10.44 3.73
CA SER A 164 -24.38 10.70 4.91
C SER A 164 -24.46 9.51 5.87
N ALA A 165 -24.95 9.68 7.11
CA ALA A 165 -25.16 8.59 8.06
C ALA A 165 -25.85 7.36 7.46
N GLY A 166 -26.86 7.56 6.60
CA GLY A 166 -27.55 6.48 5.93
C GLY A 166 -26.72 5.71 4.89
N LEU A 167 -25.70 6.34 4.28
CA LEU A 167 -24.68 5.62 3.51
C LEU A 167 -23.80 4.82 4.47
N ALA A 168 -23.28 5.46 5.52
CA ALA A 168 -22.39 4.80 6.48
C ALA A 168 -23.04 3.54 7.10
N MET A 169 -24.35 3.57 7.34
CA MET A 169 -25.09 2.43 7.89
C MET A 169 -25.16 1.21 6.96
N GLN A 170 -24.83 1.32 5.67
CA GLN A 170 -24.95 0.21 4.72
C GLN A 170 -23.71 -0.71 4.68
N GLY A 171 -22.54 -0.24 5.13
CA GLY A 171 -21.31 -1.05 5.13
C GLY A 171 -21.37 -2.25 6.09
N GLU A 172 -20.64 -3.33 5.80
CA GLU A 172 -20.47 -4.46 6.74
C GLU A 172 -19.87 -3.98 8.07
N LYS A 173 -18.90 -3.07 7.96
CA LYS A 173 -18.34 -2.32 9.09
C LYS A 173 -18.50 -0.83 8.80
N LEU A 174 -18.79 -0.07 9.85
CA LEU A 174 -19.12 1.35 9.72
C LEU A 174 -18.52 2.16 10.87
N TYR A 175 -18.18 3.41 10.60
CA TYR A 175 -17.85 4.35 11.67
C TYR A 175 -19.14 4.82 12.35
N GLY A 176 -19.31 4.50 13.62
CA GLY A 176 -20.53 4.76 14.38
C GLY A 176 -20.60 6.14 15.03
N ALA A 177 -19.49 6.88 15.12
CA ALA A 177 -19.40 8.15 15.85
C ALA A 177 -19.89 8.05 17.32
N MET A 178 -19.60 6.91 17.97
CA MET A 178 -20.18 6.58 19.29
C MET A 178 -19.67 7.44 20.45
N ASP A 179 -18.65 8.27 20.19
CA ASP A 179 -18.07 9.28 21.06
C ASP A 179 -18.74 10.65 20.91
N ASP A 180 -19.88 10.72 20.21
CA ASP A 180 -20.65 11.94 19.93
C ASP A 180 -19.83 12.99 19.13
N GLY A 181 -18.79 12.55 18.40
CA GLY A 181 -17.89 13.37 17.61
C GLY A 181 -17.68 12.88 16.17
N SER A 182 -16.70 13.45 15.46
CA SER A 182 -16.23 12.97 14.16
C SER A 182 -14.70 13.04 14.12
N ILE A 183 -14.05 11.90 14.03
CA ILE A 183 -12.60 11.81 13.91
C ILE A 183 -12.12 12.24 12.50
N LYS A 184 -11.02 12.99 12.44
CA LYS A 184 -10.33 13.38 11.19
C LYS A 184 -9.07 12.56 10.96
N SER A 185 -8.50 12.66 9.76
CA SER A 185 -7.32 11.86 9.38
C SER A 185 -6.16 11.92 10.37
N PRO A 186 -5.67 13.10 10.85
CA PRO A 186 -4.53 13.13 11.76
C PRO A 186 -4.76 12.37 13.08
N GLU A 187 -5.94 12.54 13.68
CA GLU A 187 -6.31 11.87 14.92
C GLU A 187 -6.49 10.36 14.72
N ALA A 188 -7.18 9.97 13.64
CA ALA A 188 -7.41 8.56 13.31
C ALA A 188 -6.09 7.82 12.98
N LEU A 189 -5.17 8.48 12.27
CA LEU A 189 -3.87 7.93 11.95
C LEU A 189 -2.95 7.88 13.18
N ALA A 190 -3.05 8.82 14.12
CA ALA A 190 -2.23 8.80 15.33
C ALA A 190 -2.58 7.64 16.27
N ALA A 191 -3.84 7.20 16.29
CA ALA A 191 -4.32 6.11 17.12
C ALA A 191 -5.40 5.27 16.39
N PRO A 192 -5.04 4.46 15.39
CA PRO A 192 -6.00 3.73 14.56
C PRO A 192 -6.83 2.75 15.38
N LEU A 193 -6.28 2.19 16.45
CA LEU A 193 -6.98 1.29 17.37
C LEU A 193 -7.57 1.99 18.60
N GLY A 194 -7.47 3.33 18.65
CA GLY A 194 -7.95 4.16 19.75
C GLY A 194 -9.49 4.12 19.91
N PRO A 195 -10.00 4.58 21.06
CA PRO A 195 -11.43 4.58 21.36
C PRO A 195 -12.24 5.51 20.46
N ALA A 196 -11.67 6.62 19.97
CA ALA A 196 -12.33 7.58 19.08
C ALA A 196 -12.64 7.01 17.68
N ASN A 197 -11.88 5.99 17.23
CA ASN A 197 -12.16 5.27 16.00
C ASN A 197 -13.29 4.24 16.24
N THR A 198 -14.55 4.65 16.28
CA THR A 198 -15.69 3.82 16.69
C THR A 198 -16.21 2.93 15.55
N ILE A 199 -15.42 1.95 15.11
CA ILE A 199 -15.86 0.96 14.11
C ILE A 199 -16.83 -0.05 14.72
N GLU A 200 -18.05 -0.03 14.20
CA GLU A 200 -19.15 -0.92 14.56
C GLU A 200 -19.39 -1.95 13.44
N GLY A 201 -20.10 -3.03 13.77
CA GLY A 201 -20.53 -4.04 12.81
C GLY A 201 -21.86 -4.68 13.20
N ASP A 202 -22.26 -5.70 12.44
CA ASP A 202 -23.49 -6.49 12.61
C ASP A 202 -24.74 -5.58 12.64
N PHE A 203 -24.75 -4.57 11.77
CA PHE A 203 -25.87 -3.65 11.59
C PHE A 203 -26.83 -4.12 10.50
N VAL A 204 -26.30 -4.37 9.29
CA VAL A 204 -26.99 -4.95 8.12
C VAL A 204 -26.04 -5.89 7.37
N HIS A 205 -26.58 -6.76 6.52
CA HIS A 205 -25.87 -7.89 5.90
C HIS A 205 -26.09 -7.96 4.38
N PHE A 206 -25.68 -6.91 3.66
CA PHE A 206 -25.83 -6.87 2.20
C PHE A 206 -24.68 -7.61 1.50
N ALA A 207 -25.01 -8.58 0.64
CA ALA A 207 -24.02 -9.38 -0.08
C ALA A 207 -23.05 -8.52 -0.93
N LEU A 208 -23.55 -7.44 -1.52
CA LEU A 208 -22.75 -6.50 -2.32
C LEU A 208 -21.80 -5.64 -1.47
N LEU A 209 -22.06 -5.44 -0.18
CA LEU A 209 -21.22 -4.66 0.73
C LEU A 209 -20.44 -5.52 1.74
N LYS A 210 -20.39 -6.83 1.49
CA LYS A 210 -19.57 -7.76 2.27
C LYS A 210 -18.09 -7.41 2.12
N GLY A 211 -17.39 -7.29 3.23
CA GLY A 211 -15.98 -6.90 3.31
C GLY A 211 -15.75 -5.40 3.10
N ILE A 212 -16.78 -4.56 3.16
CA ILE A 212 -16.65 -3.12 2.87
C ILE A 212 -16.78 -2.29 4.15
N VAL A 213 -15.85 -1.33 4.30
CA VAL A 213 -15.96 -0.23 5.25
C VAL A 213 -16.37 1.02 4.48
N THR A 214 -17.54 1.58 4.80
CA THR A 214 -18.03 2.78 4.12
C THR A 214 -17.70 4.06 4.87
N ASP A 215 -17.43 5.14 4.14
CA ASP A 215 -17.18 6.46 4.69
C ASP A 215 -17.85 7.58 3.87
N THR A 216 -18.23 8.66 4.54
CA THR A 216 -19.13 9.70 4.02
C THR A 216 -18.50 11.07 4.15
N HIS A 217 -19.09 12.08 3.50
CA HIS A 217 -18.55 13.44 3.45
C HIS A 217 -17.07 13.42 3.05
N PHE A 218 -16.79 12.56 2.06
CA PHE A 218 -15.43 12.23 1.73
C PHE A 218 -14.81 13.43 1.02
N LYS A 219 -13.65 13.83 1.53
CA LYS A 219 -12.82 14.86 0.94
C LYS A 219 -11.40 14.40 1.17
N GLU A 220 -10.71 14.08 0.08
CA GLU A 220 -9.42 13.38 0.08
C GLU A 220 -8.49 13.87 1.20
N ARG A 221 -8.23 15.18 1.25
CA ARG A 221 -7.30 15.82 2.20
C ARG A 221 -7.66 15.62 3.68
N ASP A 222 -8.95 15.52 4.00
CA ASP A 222 -9.42 15.44 5.39
C ASP A 222 -9.80 14.02 5.83
N ARG A 223 -10.21 13.17 4.88
CA ARG A 223 -10.88 11.89 5.17
C ARG A 223 -10.17 10.64 4.66
N LEU A 224 -9.21 10.73 3.73
CA LEU A 224 -8.55 9.54 3.19
C LEU A 224 -7.75 8.78 4.28
N GLY A 225 -7.00 9.51 5.11
CA GLY A 225 -6.24 8.92 6.20
C GLY A 225 -7.11 8.26 7.29
N ARG A 226 -8.28 8.83 7.62
CA ARG A 226 -9.19 8.17 8.58
C ARG A 226 -9.76 6.88 8.01
N LEU A 227 -10.05 6.81 6.70
CA LEU A 227 -10.53 5.57 6.08
C LEU A 227 -9.46 4.46 6.16
N PHE A 228 -8.17 4.81 6.11
CA PHE A 228 -7.10 3.84 6.34
C PHE A 228 -7.13 3.31 7.78
N ALA A 229 -7.29 4.21 8.76
CA ALA A 229 -7.44 3.82 10.16
C ALA A 229 -8.72 3.00 10.42
N PHE A 230 -9.82 3.30 9.73
CA PHE A 230 -11.07 2.56 9.80
C PHE A 230 -10.87 1.13 9.31
N LEU A 231 -10.22 0.94 8.15
CA LEU A 231 -9.86 -0.37 7.64
C LEU A 231 -8.92 -1.13 8.56
N ALA A 232 -7.91 -0.46 9.12
CA ALA A 232 -6.99 -1.08 10.08
C ALA A 232 -7.74 -1.64 11.30
N LYS A 233 -8.68 -0.86 11.87
CA LYS A 233 -9.49 -1.30 13.01
C LYS A 233 -10.53 -2.35 12.64
N ALA A 234 -11.21 -2.21 11.50
CA ALA A 234 -12.22 -3.13 11.01
C ALA A 234 -11.67 -4.56 10.77
N GLN A 235 -10.38 -4.66 10.48
CA GLN A 235 -9.70 -5.93 10.21
C GLN A 235 -9.06 -6.56 11.46
N VAL A 236 -9.14 -5.94 12.65
CA VAL A 236 -8.65 -6.56 13.89
C VAL A 236 -9.44 -7.83 14.17
N GLY A 237 -8.73 -8.95 14.29
CA GLY A 237 -9.34 -10.28 14.47
C GLY A 237 -9.91 -10.91 13.21
N ARG A 238 -9.79 -10.27 12.03
CA ARG A 238 -10.20 -10.86 10.75
C ARG A 238 -9.22 -11.98 10.36
N PRO A 239 -9.69 -13.20 10.05
CA PRO A 239 -8.83 -14.30 9.64
C PRO A 239 -7.98 -14.01 8.39
N ALA A 240 -6.78 -14.59 8.35
CA ALA A 240 -5.81 -14.37 7.25
C ALA A 240 -6.25 -14.98 5.91
N ASP A 241 -7.09 -16.02 5.95
CA ASP A 241 -7.66 -16.70 4.78
C ASP A 241 -8.86 -15.96 4.17
N GLN A 242 -9.46 -15.01 4.90
CA GLN A 242 -10.50 -14.14 4.36
C GLN A 242 -9.91 -13.00 3.54
N PRO A 243 -10.55 -12.58 2.43
CA PRO A 243 -10.14 -11.40 1.67
C PRO A 243 -10.05 -10.14 2.53
N ALA A 244 -9.06 -9.29 2.24
CA ALA A 244 -8.93 -7.95 2.84
C ALA A 244 -10.21 -7.14 2.67
N MET A 245 -10.51 -6.32 3.68
CA MET A 245 -11.61 -5.39 3.55
C MET A 245 -11.23 -4.27 2.60
N ILE A 246 -12.21 -3.71 1.91
CA ILE A 246 -12.05 -2.53 1.06
C ILE A 246 -12.72 -1.33 1.72
N GLY A 247 -12.08 -0.17 1.61
CA GLY A 247 -12.66 1.10 2.03
C GLY A 247 -13.42 1.70 0.86
N LEU A 248 -14.62 2.22 1.11
CA LEU A 248 -15.43 2.91 0.12
C LEU A 248 -15.82 4.29 0.67
N GLY A 249 -15.10 5.32 0.24
CA GLY A 249 -15.43 6.71 0.52
C GLY A 249 -16.26 7.31 -0.61
N VAL A 250 -17.31 8.07 -0.29
CA VAL A 250 -18.10 8.80 -1.31
C VAL A 250 -18.13 10.29 -0.97
N ASP A 251 -17.75 11.13 -1.93
CA ASP A 251 -17.66 12.58 -1.76
C ASP A 251 -19.07 13.20 -1.59
N GLU A 252 -19.15 14.35 -0.92
CA GLU A 252 -20.42 15.06 -0.66
C GLU A 252 -21.20 15.36 -1.95
N SER A 253 -20.47 15.65 -3.03
CA SER A 253 -21.00 15.94 -4.37
C SER A 253 -21.23 14.68 -5.22
N ALA A 254 -21.15 13.49 -4.64
CA ALA A 254 -21.28 12.22 -5.37
C ALA A 254 -22.31 11.27 -4.73
N ALA A 255 -22.87 10.42 -5.58
CA ALA A 255 -23.66 9.27 -5.17
C ALA A 255 -23.27 8.05 -6.01
N LEU A 256 -22.97 6.94 -5.34
CA LEU A 256 -22.67 5.66 -5.96
C LEU A 256 -23.96 4.82 -6.03
N ALA A 257 -24.45 4.60 -7.24
CA ALA A 257 -25.57 3.71 -7.50
C ALA A 257 -25.06 2.34 -7.93
N VAL A 258 -25.37 1.30 -7.16
CA VAL A 258 -24.93 -0.08 -7.36
C VAL A 258 -26.11 -0.92 -7.80
N GLU A 259 -25.96 -1.56 -8.96
CA GLU A 259 -26.92 -2.48 -9.55
C GLU A 259 -26.89 -3.85 -8.83
N PRO A 260 -27.96 -4.68 -8.97
CA PRO A 260 -28.01 -6.01 -8.34
C PRO A 260 -26.88 -6.97 -8.72
N ASP A 261 -26.26 -6.75 -9.89
CA ASP A 261 -25.11 -7.53 -10.36
C ASP A 261 -23.77 -7.07 -9.74
N GLY A 262 -23.79 -6.03 -8.91
CA GLY A 262 -22.63 -5.44 -8.26
C GLY A 262 -21.93 -4.33 -9.05
N SER A 263 -22.39 -4.02 -10.26
CA SER A 263 -21.84 -2.92 -11.05
C SER A 263 -22.32 -1.57 -10.50
N GLY A 264 -21.38 -0.65 -10.24
CA GLY A 264 -21.63 0.64 -9.62
C GLY A 264 -21.20 1.81 -10.49
N ARG A 265 -22.02 2.87 -10.52
CA ARG A 265 -21.77 4.11 -11.27
C ARG A 265 -21.96 5.34 -10.40
N ILE A 266 -21.18 6.37 -10.71
CA ILE A 266 -21.20 7.64 -9.98
C ILE A 266 -22.11 8.64 -10.68
N TYR A 267 -23.05 9.18 -9.92
CA TYR A 267 -23.72 10.44 -10.21
C TYR A 267 -22.98 11.53 -9.45
N ALA A 268 -22.45 12.53 -10.15
CA ALA A 268 -21.71 13.63 -9.53
C ALA A 268 -22.41 14.97 -9.83
N THR A 269 -22.50 15.84 -8.84
CA THR A 269 -23.02 17.21 -8.96
C THR A 269 -21.90 18.25 -9.11
N ALA A 270 -20.64 17.82 -8.97
CA ALA A 270 -19.45 18.63 -9.21
C ALA A 270 -18.42 17.85 -10.05
N PRO A 271 -17.53 18.53 -10.80
CA PRO A 271 -16.52 17.87 -11.64
C PRO A 271 -15.55 16.96 -10.87
N ASP A 272 -15.37 17.22 -9.58
CA ASP A 272 -14.51 16.49 -8.65
C ASP A 272 -15.29 15.58 -7.68
N GLY A 273 -16.57 15.33 -7.95
CA GLY A 273 -17.37 14.37 -7.18
C GLY A 273 -17.00 12.93 -7.51
N TYR A 274 -16.24 12.28 -6.63
CA TYR A 274 -15.79 10.91 -6.80
C TYR A 274 -16.31 9.96 -5.72
N ALA A 275 -16.18 8.66 -6.00
CA ALA A 275 -16.00 7.68 -4.94
C ALA A 275 -14.56 7.17 -4.94
N TRP A 276 -14.13 6.68 -3.80
CA TRP A 276 -12.76 6.29 -3.52
C TRP A 276 -12.75 4.86 -3.03
N VAL A 277 -12.07 3.97 -3.76
CA VAL A 277 -11.85 2.59 -3.34
C VAL A 277 -10.45 2.49 -2.75
N VAL A 278 -10.36 2.09 -1.48
CA VAL A 278 -9.11 1.88 -0.75
C VAL A 278 -8.87 0.38 -0.57
N ASP A 279 -7.73 -0.10 -1.02
CA ASP A 279 -7.29 -1.48 -0.77
C ASP A 279 -6.79 -1.64 0.67
N GLY A 280 -7.50 -2.44 1.47
CA GLY A 280 -7.14 -2.70 2.87
C GLY A 280 -6.12 -3.82 3.08
N SER A 281 -5.56 -4.42 2.03
CA SER A 281 -4.62 -5.54 2.13
C SER A 281 -3.39 -5.22 2.97
N THR A 282 -2.82 -4.02 2.81
CA THR A 282 -1.65 -3.53 3.57
C THR A 282 -2.00 -2.92 4.92
N LEU A 283 -3.30 -2.85 5.25
CA LEU A 283 -3.83 -2.34 6.52
C LEU A 283 -4.22 -3.46 7.49
N ARG A 284 -3.77 -4.69 7.22
CA ARG A 284 -3.95 -5.85 8.09
C ARG A 284 -2.82 -5.97 9.11
N GLY A 285 -3.11 -6.60 10.25
CA GLY A 285 -2.09 -6.93 11.25
C GLY A 285 -1.56 -5.73 12.05
N VAL A 286 -2.26 -4.59 12.02
CA VAL A 286 -1.98 -3.47 12.91
C VAL A 286 -2.29 -3.90 14.35
N THR A 287 -1.26 -4.02 15.18
CA THR A 287 -1.37 -4.51 16.57
C THR A 287 -0.90 -3.49 17.61
N GLY A 288 -0.25 -2.41 17.18
CA GLY A 288 0.30 -1.37 18.06
C GLY A 288 -0.72 -0.32 18.49
N ARG A 289 -0.46 0.33 19.63
CA ARG A 289 -1.18 1.53 20.09
C ARG A 289 -0.62 2.84 19.51
N GLY A 290 0.43 2.76 18.70
CA GLY A 290 1.07 3.91 18.07
C GLY A 290 0.38 4.33 16.76
N PRO A 291 0.94 5.34 16.08
CA PRO A 291 0.45 5.79 14.79
C PRO A 291 0.37 4.66 13.77
N LEU A 292 -0.58 4.77 12.85
CA LEU A 292 -0.69 3.89 11.71
C LEU A 292 0.59 3.97 10.88
N ASP A 293 1.17 2.80 10.69
CA ASP A 293 2.27 2.57 9.81
C ASP A 293 1.77 1.68 8.66
N ALA A 294 1.60 2.28 7.49
CA ALA A 294 1.29 1.57 6.27
C ALA A 294 2.17 2.12 5.14
N PRO A 295 3.20 1.39 4.68
CA PRO A 295 4.16 1.94 3.72
C PRO A 295 3.56 2.21 2.34
N ARG A 296 2.45 1.55 2.00
CA ARG A 296 1.83 1.64 0.70
C ARG A 296 0.38 1.18 0.76
N VAL A 297 -0.55 2.05 0.42
CA VAL A 297 -1.98 1.78 0.32
C VAL A 297 -2.44 2.19 -1.07
N LYS A 298 -3.01 1.26 -1.84
CA LYS A 298 -3.56 1.55 -3.17
C LYS A 298 -4.92 2.22 -3.01
N VAL A 299 -5.12 3.31 -3.75
CA VAL A 299 -6.36 4.08 -3.78
C VAL A 299 -6.77 4.34 -5.22
N VAL A 300 -8.02 4.05 -5.53
CA VAL A 300 -8.57 4.17 -6.89
C VAL A 300 -9.74 5.14 -6.89
N GLY A 301 -9.69 6.13 -7.78
CA GLY A 301 -10.75 7.10 -7.99
C GLY A 301 -11.80 6.59 -8.97
N VAL A 302 -13.07 6.65 -8.57
CA VAL A 302 -14.23 6.28 -9.37
C VAL A 302 -14.97 7.56 -9.73
N GLY A 303 -15.04 7.88 -11.02
CA GLY A 303 -15.80 9.02 -11.53
C GLY A 303 -16.96 8.60 -12.44
N PRO A 304 -17.65 9.55 -13.08
CA PRO A 304 -18.82 9.26 -13.93
C PRO A 304 -18.56 8.30 -15.09
N GLY A 305 -17.32 8.24 -15.60
CA GLY A 305 -16.91 7.32 -16.67
C GLY A 305 -16.45 5.94 -16.19
N SER A 306 -16.31 5.74 -14.88
CA SER A 306 -15.80 4.51 -14.27
C SER A 306 -16.93 3.52 -13.97
N VAL A 307 -16.58 2.25 -13.78
CA VAL A 307 -17.49 1.23 -13.22
C VAL A 307 -16.79 0.52 -12.07
N VAL A 308 -17.32 0.61 -10.86
CA VAL A 308 -16.84 -0.16 -9.71
C VAL A 308 -17.62 -1.49 -9.61
N HIS A 309 -16.94 -2.58 -9.25
CA HIS A 309 -17.53 -3.92 -9.15
C HIS A 309 -17.47 -4.39 -7.70
N LEU A 310 -18.62 -4.43 -7.03
CA LEU A 310 -18.73 -4.85 -5.64
C LEU A 310 -19.17 -6.33 -5.53
N PRO A 311 -18.66 -7.08 -4.53
CA PRO A 311 -17.82 -6.64 -3.41
C PRO A 311 -16.31 -6.62 -3.71
N SER A 312 -15.89 -6.89 -4.96
CA SER A 312 -14.46 -7.06 -5.29
C SER A 312 -13.62 -5.78 -5.16
N GLY A 313 -14.23 -4.60 -5.30
CA GLY A 313 -13.54 -3.32 -5.35
C GLY A 313 -12.81 -3.04 -6.67
N ARG A 314 -12.90 -3.93 -7.67
CA ARG A 314 -12.33 -3.70 -9.00
C ARG A 314 -12.98 -2.48 -9.65
N VAL A 315 -12.19 -1.64 -10.31
CA VAL A 315 -12.68 -0.45 -11.02
C VAL A 315 -12.25 -0.52 -12.48
N ASP A 316 -13.20 -0.47 -13.40
CA ASP A 316 -12.94 -0.28 -14.83
C ASP A 316 -12.88 1.23 -15.13
N ASN A 317 -11.92 1.63 -15.97
CA ASN A 317 -11.67 3.03 -16.36
C ASN A 317 -11.56 3.98 -15.15
N PRO A 318 -10.63 3.74 -14.21
CA PRO A 318 -10.46 4.61 -13.05
C PRO A 318 -10.02 6.02 -13.49
N VAL A 319 -10.46 7.05 -12.75
CA VAL A 319 -10.03 8.45 -13.00
C VAL A 319 -8.55 8.61 -12.65
N PHE A 320 -8.11 7.94 -11.60
CA PHE A 320 -6.72 7.83 -11.20
C PHE A 320 -6.51 6.53 -10.40
N GLU A 321 -5.26 6.08 -10.38
CA GLU A 321 -4.75 5.12 -9.40
C GLU A 321 -3.55 5.76 -8.68
N ARG A 322 -3.65 5.91 -7.37
CA ARG A 322 -2.62 6.53 -6.53
C ARG A 322 -2.21 5.57 -5.41
N HIS A 323 -1.02 5.82 -4.87
CA HIS A 323 -0.49 5.08 -3.75
C HIS A 323 -0.09 6.05 -2.64
N TYR A 324 -0.38 5.69 -1.40
CA TYR A 324 -0.04 6.53 -0.25
C TYR A 324 0.70 5.73 0.81
N ALA A 325 1.68 6.36 1.45
CA ALA A 325 2.24 5.87 2.70
C ALA A 325 1.59 6.62 3.88
N ALA A 326 1.20 5.89 4.93
CA ALA A 326 0.80 6.45 6.20
C ALA A 326 1.94 6.29 7.22
N ARG A 327 2.43 7.40 7.78
CA ARG A 327 3.51 7.44 8.77
C ARG A 327 3.30 8.63 9.70
N ALA A 328 3.56 8.44 10.99
CA ALA A 328 3.58 9.52 11.98
C ALA A 328 2.30 10.41 12.00
N GLY A 329 1.12 9.84 11.70
CA GLY A 329 -0.15 10.58 11.71
C GLY A 329 -0.47 11.31 10.40
N GLU A 330 0.36 11.17 9.37
CA GLU A 330 0.17 11.79 8.07
C GLU A 330 0.13 10.75 6.94
N ILE A 331 -0.47 11.14 5.81
CA ILE A 331 -0.36 10.40 4.56
C ILE A 331 0.40 11.22 3.53
N VAL A 332 1.26 10.54 2.77
CA VAL A 332 1.98 11.15 1.65
C VAL A 332 1.80 10.27 0.41
N GLU A 333 1.57 10.90 -0.74
CA GLU A 333 1.56 10.17 -2.00
C GLU A 333 2.96 9.61 -2.28
N VAL A 334 2.99 8.37 -2.76
CA VAL A 334 4.22 7.63 -3.09
C VAL A 334 4.18 7.17 -4.54
N PRO A 335 5.34 7.02 -5.21
CA PRO A 335 5.38 6.70 -6.62
C PRO A 335 4.72 5.34 -6.92
N ARG A 336 4.06 5.27 -8.09
CA ARG A 336 3.45 4.04 -8.59
C ARG A 336 4.50 2.94 -8.79
N TRP A 337 5.65 3.29 -9.35
CA TRP A 337 6.80 2.41 -9.47
C TRP A 337 8.07 3.24 -9.27
N SER A 338 9.16 2.59 -8.87
CA SER A 338 10.46 3.23 -8.65
C SER A 338 11.61 2.29 -9.00
N LEU A 339 12.73 2.83 -9.48
CA LEU A 339 13.94 2.08 -9.84
C LEU A 339 15.16 2.88 -9.38
N ALA A 340 16.10 2.20 -8.74
CA ALA A 340 17.43 2.73 -8.44
C ALA A 340 18.51 1.77 -8.94
N ILE A 341 19.65 2.33 -9.33
CA ILE A 341 20.80 1.57 -9.84
C ILE A 341 22.10 2.05 -9.20
N HIS A 342 23.11 1.18 -9.21
CA HIS A 342 24.51 1.57 -9.06
C HIS A 342 25.39 0.95 -10.15
N GLY A 343 26.45 1.68 -10.51
CA GLY A 343 27.52 1.25 -11.42
C GLY A 343 28.84 0.98 -10.68
N GLY A 344 28.81 0.93 -9.35
CA GLY A 344 29.96 0.61 -8.51
C GLY A 344 30.38 1.74 -7.57
N ALA A 345 30.80 1.36 -6.36
CA ALA A 345 31.50 2.22 -5.41
C ALA A 345 33.02 2.10 -5.60
N GLY A 346 33.74 3.15 -5.23
CA GLY A 346 35.20 3.22 -5.33
C GLY A 346 35.75 4.60 -4.99
N VAL A 347 37.08 4.70 -4.95
CA VAL A 347 37.82 5.97 -4.86
C VAL A 347 37.64 6.77 -6.16
N ILE A 348 36.56 7.55 -6.23
CA ILE A 348 36.23 8.42 -7.37
C ILE A 348 36.43 9.87 -6.94
N GLU A 349 37.68 10.32 -6.94
CA GLU A 349 38.00 11.71 -6.54
C GLU A 349 37.63 12.70 -7.64
N ARG A 350 37.05 13.84 -7.24
CA ARG A 350 36.72 14.92 -8.15
C ARG A 350 37.98 15.41 -8.88
N GLY A 351 37.90 15.51 -10.21
CA GLY A 351 39.02 15.92 -11.06
C GLY A 351 39.91 14.78 -11.56
N THR A 352 39.67 13.53 -11.15
CA THR A 352 40.35 12.35 -11.72
C THR A 352 39.72 11.85 -13.03
N LEU A 353 38.44 12.18 -13.26
CA LEU A 353 37.73 11.90 -14.51
C LEU A 353 37.81 13.11 -15.46
N SER A 354 38.05 12.86 -16.75
CA SER A 354 37.85 13.89 -17.76
C SER A 354 36.35 14.17 -17.91
N PRO A 355 35.95 15.39 -18.33
CA PRO A 355 34.54 15.74 -18.55
C PRO A 355 33.82 14.75 -19.48
N GLU A 356 34.49 14.26 -20.51
CA GLU A 356 33.95 13.29 -21.47
C GLU A 356 33.72 11.92 -20.82
N LYS A 357 34.66 11.45 -19.99
CA LYS A 357 34.49 10.20 -19.24
C LYS A 357 33.34 10.31 -18.24
N GLU A 358 33.26 11.41 -17.50
CA GLU A 358 32.17 11.66 -16.56
C GLU A 358 30.81 11.63 -17.28
N GLN A 359 30.70 12.34 -18.41
CA GLN A 359 29.48 12.35 -19.22
C GLN A 359 29.13 10.96 -19.75
N ALA A 360 30.11 10.15 -20.16
CA ALA A 360 29.88 8.79 -20.62
C ALA A 360 29.36 7.86 -19.51
N TYR A 361 29.87 7.98 -18.28
CA TYR A 361 29.31 7.27 -17.12
C TYR A 361 27.86 7.67 -16.84
N ARG A 362 27.57 8.98 -16.83
CA ARG A 362 26.20 9.48 -16.63
C ARG A 362 25.24 8.99 -17.72
N ALA A 363 25.68 8.99 -18.99
CA ALA A 363 24.90 8.45 -20.10
C ALA A 363 24.64 6.93 -19.96
N GLY A 364 25.62 6.17 -19.46
CA GLY A 364 25.45 4.76 -19.14
C GLY A 364 24.40 4.50 -18.04
N LEU A 365 24.43 5.29 -16.97
CA LEU A 365 23.45 5.23 -15.89
C LEU A 365 22.05 5.63 -16.39
N ASP A 366 21.95 6.71 -17.16
CA ASP A 366 20.68 7.17 -17.79
C ASP A 366 20.08 6.07 -18.68
N ALA A 367 20.88 5.44 -19.54
CA ALA A 367 20.42 4.36 -20.41
C ALA A 367 19.89 3.15 -19.62
N ALA A 368 20.57 2.77 -18.54
CA ALA A 368 20.13 1.67 -17.67
C ALA A 368 18.82 1.98 -16.95
N LEU A 369 18.68 3.19 -16.41
CA LEU A 369 17.44 3.67 -15.79
C LEU A 369 16.28 3.65 -16.79
N ARG A 370 16.49 4.15 -18.02
CA ARG A 370 15.47 4.14 -19.07
C ARG A 370 15.05 2.74 -19.48
N ALA A 371 15.98 1.80 -19.56
CA ALA A 371 15.66 0.42 -19.90
C ALA A 371 14.76 -0.24 -18.86
N GLY A 372 15.06 -0.08 -17.56
CA GLY A 372 14.21 -0.58 -16.49
C GLY A 372 12.86 0.16 -16.42
N ALA A 373 12.86 1.49 -16.57
CA ALA A 373 11.63 2.30 -16.60
C ALA A 373 10.68 1.88 -17.74
N ALA A 374 11.20 1.57 -18.92
CA ALA A 374 10.39 1.12 -20.05
C ALA A 374 9.62 -0.18 -19.78
N VAL A 375 10.13 -1.03 -18.86
CA VAL A 375 9.42 -2.22 -18.37
C VAL A 375 8.31 -1.81 -17.40
N LEU A 376 8.64 -0.96 -16.42
CA LEU A 376 7.72 -0.53 -15.36
C LEU A 376 6.56 0.34 -15.87
N ASP A 377 6.81 1.19 -16.86
CA ASP A 377 5.78 2.02 -17.48
C ASP A 377 4.68 1.20 -18.15
N LYS A 378 5.05 0.04 -18.70
CA LYS A 378 4.13 -0.93 -19.30
C LYS A 378 3.44 -1.83 -18.27
N GLY A 379 3.68 -1.62 -16.97
CA GLY A 379 3.18 -2.47 -15.89
C GLY A 379 3.92 -3.79 -15.74
N GLY A 380 5.15 -3.90 -16.25
CA GLY A 380 5.98 -5.09 -16.07
C GLY A 380 6.47 -5.25 -14.62
N ALA A 381 6.90 -6.48 -14.28
CA ALA A 381 7.33 -6.82 -12.93
C ALA A 381 8.67 -6.17 -12.55
N ALA A 382 8.87 -5.90 -11.26
CA ALA A 382 10.11 -5.33 -10.72
C ALA A 382 11.33 -6.18 -11.11
N LEU A 383 11.15 -7.50 -11.13
CA LEU A 383 12.17 -8.49 -11.47
C LEU A 383 12.68 -8.35 -12.91
N ASP A 384 11.80 -8.01 -13.84
CA ASP A 384 12.15 -7.80 -15.24
C ASP A 384 12.83 -6.43 -15.43
N ALA A 385 12.41 -5.43 -14.65
CA ALA A 385 12.99 -4.09 -14.69
C ALA A 385 14.45 -4.07 -14.19
N VAL A 386 14.74 -4.74 -13.06
CA VAL A 386 16.12 -4.83 -12.55
C VAL A 386 17.02 -5.62 -13.50
N ALA A 387 16.52 -6.68 -14.13
CA ALA A 387 17.27 -7.42 -15.15
C ALA A 387 17.56 -6.56 -16.39
N ALA A 388 16.57 -5.82 -16.89
CA ALA A 388 16.75 -4.91 -18.03
C ALA A 388 17.78 -3.81 -17.76
N ALA A 389 17.75 -3.21 -16.56
CA ALA A 389 18.74 -2.20 -16.17
C ALA A 389 20.15 -2.79 -16.08
N VAL A 390 20.31 -3.96 -15.43
CA VAL A 390 21.61 -4.61 -15.28
C VAL A 390 22.18 -5.09 -16.62
N ARG A 391 21.36 -5.58 -17.56
CA ARG A 391 21.82 -5.93 -18.93
C ARG A 391 22.49 -4.75 -19.63
N VAL A 392 21.91 -3.55 -19.52
CA VAL A 392 22.49 -2.33 -20.11
C VAL A 392 23.84 -2.01 -19.48
N LEU A 393 23.98 -2.21 -18.16
CA LEU A 393 25.24 -2.00 -17.45
C LEU A 393 26.27 -3.08 -17.81
N GLU A 394 25.86 -4.34 -18.00
CA GLU A 394 26.73 -5.45 -18.45
C GLU A 394 27.21 -5.30 -19.90
N ASP A 395 26.45 -4.65 -20.77
CA ASP A 395 26.89 -4.38 -22.16
C ASP A 395 27.81 -3.14 -22.25
N ASN A 396 27.81 -2.29 -21.23
CA ASN A 396 28.54 -1.03 -21.25
C ASN A 396 29.98 -1.21 -20.72
N PRO A 397 31.01 -1.03 -21.57
CA PRO A 397 32.41 -1.32 -21.26
C PRO A 397 33.02 -0.50 -20.11
N LEU A 398 32.32 0.54 -19.65
CA LEU A 398 32.78 1.40 -18.55
C LEU A 398 32.60 0.73 -17.18
N PHE A 399 31.63 -0.16 -17.03
CA PHE A 399 31.30 -0.77 -15.75
C PHE A 399 31.95 -2.14 -15.57
N ASN A 400 32.17 -2.56 -14.33
CA ASN A 400 32.81 -3.83 -14.00
C ASN A 400 31.78 -4.98 -13.93
N ALA A 401 31.08 -5.24 -15.02
CA ALA A 401 30.17 -6.37 -15.20
C ALA A 401 30.05 -6.68 -16.69
N GLY A 402 29.88 -7.95 -17.06
CA GLY A 402 29.83 -8.34 -18.48
C GLY A 402 31.03 -7.77 -19.26
N ARG A 403 30.75 -7.01 -20.32
CA ARG A 403 31.76 -6.27 -21.08
C ARG A 403 32.35 -5.15 -20.22
N GLY A 404 33.66 -5.17 -20.05
CA GLY A 404 34.33 -4.27 -19.11
C GLY A 404 34.60 -4.89 -17.74
N ALA A 405 34.33 -6.19 -17.57
CA ALA A 405 34.76 -6.93 -16.39
C ALA A 405 36.28 -6.87 -16.19
N VAL A 406 36.69 -6.84 -14.93
CA VAL A 406 38.10 -6.97 -14.53
C VAL A 406 38.64 -8.38 -14.78
N PHE A 407 39.97 -8.49 -14.75
CA PHE A 407 40.68 -9.73 -15.01
C PHE A 407 41.13 -10.45 -13.73
N THR A 408 41.11 -11.78 -13.75
CA THR A 408 41.81 -12.63 -12.78
C THR A 408 43.32 -12.47 -12.88
N ALA A 409 44.07 -12.99 -11.92
CA ALA A 409 45.53 -13.03 -11.95
C ALA A 409 46.08 -13.72 -13.21
N GLU A 410 45.35 -14.70 -13.76
CA GLU A 410 45.67 -15.44 -14.97
C GLU A 410 45.26 -14.71 -16.26
N GLY A 411 44.59 -13.55 -16.16
CA GLY A 411 44.19 -12.76 -17.32
C GLY A 411 42.90 -13.24 -17.98
N LYS A 412 41.99 -13.84 -17.22
CA LYS A 412 40.64 -14.24 -17.68
C LYS A 412 39.57 -13.32 -17.10
N ASN A 413 38.42 -13.22 -17.75
CA ASN A 413 37.22 -12.65 -17.13
C ASN A 413 36.40 -13.79 -16.53
N GLU A 414 36.03 -13.65 -15.26
CA GLU A 414 35.16 -14.57 -14.53
C GLU A 414 34.05 -13.73 -13.90
N LEU A 415 32.79 -14.04 -14.19
CA LEU A 415 31.66 -13.17 -13.89
C LEU A 415 30.76 -13.80 -12.83
N ASP A 416 30.21 -12.96 -11.96
CA ASP A 416 29.28 -13.36 -10.92
C ASP A 416 28.01 -12.49 -11.02
N ALA A 417 26.83 -13.07 -10.79
CA ALA A 417 25.58 -12.33 -10.74
C ALA A 417 24.53 -13.02 -9.85
N ALA A 418 23.59 -12.23 -9.31
CA ALA A 418 22.39 -12.74 -8.66
C ALA A 418 21.18 -11.85 -8.91
N ILE A 419 20.01 -12.46 -8.82
CA ILE A 419 18.70 -11.80 -8.91
C ILE A 419 17.74 -12.43 -7.88
N MET A 420 16.88 -11.61 -7.28
CA MET A 420 15.92 -12.08 -6.27
C MET A 420 14.57 -11.38 -6.41
N ASP A 421 13.50 -12.18 -6.35
CA ASP A 421 12.11 -11.73 -6.27
C ASP A 421 11.68 -11.58 -4.82
N GLY A 422 11.29 -10.36 -4.42
CA GLY A 422 10.84 -10.06 -3.07
C GLY A 422 9.48 -10.68 -2.73
N LYS A 423 8.63 -11.00 -3.72
CA LYS A 423 7.30 -11.58 -3.50
C LYS A 423 7.40 -13.03 -3.05
N THR A 424 8.20 -13.82 -3.77
CA THR A 424 8.29 -15.28 -3.56
C THR A 424 9.55 -15.74 -2.84
N LEU A 425 10.53 -14.83 -2.63
CA LEU A 425 11.89 -15.13 -2.18
C LEU A 425 12.65 -16.08 -3.10
N LYS A 426 12.13 -16.35 -4.31
CA LYS A 426 12.89 -17.05 -5.34
C LYS A 426 14.11 -16.22 -5.68
N ALA A 427 15.24 -16.90 -5.83
CA ALA A 427 16.50 -16.30 -6.16
C ALA A 427 17.26 -17.19 -7.14
N GLY A 428 18.08 -16.56 -7.96
CA GLY A 428 19.01 -17.23 -8.86
C GLY A 428 20.34 -16.53 -8.84
N ALA A 429 21.41 -17.31 -8.89
CA ALA A 429 22.77 -16.81 -8.80
C ALA A 429 23.73 -17.67 -9.62
N VAL A 430 24.75 -17.02 -10.17
CA VAL A 430 25.88 -17.68 -10.81
C VAL A 430 27.20 -17.07 -10.40
N ALA A 431 28.24 -17.91 -10.34
CA ALA A 431 29.58 -17.45 -10.00
C ALA A 431 30.66 -18.09 -10.89
N GLY A 432 31.66 -17.30 -11.27
CA GLY A 432 32.78 -17.73 -12.09
C GLY A 432 32.40 -18.18 -13.50
N VAL A 433 31.35 -17.59 -14.09
CA VAL A 433 30.93 -17.90 -15.47
C VAL A 433 31.79 -17.15 -16.46
N THR A 434 32.00 -17.72 -17.64
CA THR A 434 33.03 -17.22 -18.57
C THR A 434 32.53 -16.97 -19.98
N ARG A 435 31.29 -17.38 -20.31
CA ARG A 435 30.80 -17.35 -21.69
C ARG A 435 29.43 -16.71 -21.87
N THR A 436 28.60 -16.61 -20.84
CA THR A 436 27.28 -15.98 -20.99
C THR A 436 27.44 -14.48 -21.13
N ARG A 437 26.89 -13.89 -22.21
CA ARG A 437 27.00 -12.44 -22.46
C ARG A 437 26.47 -11.61 -21.28
N HIS A 438 25.29 -11.98 -20.78
CA HIS A 438 24.61 -11.34 -19.68
C HIS A 438 24.50 -12.31 -18.49
N PRO A 439 25.46 -12.33 -17.56
CA PRO A 439 25.41 -13.15 -16.35
C PRO A 439 24.09 -13.01 -15.57
N ILE A 440 23.46 -11.83 -15.56
CA ILE A 440 22.17 -11.63 -14.88
C ILE A 440 21.04 -12.49 -15.49
N ASP A 441 21.09 -12.77 -16.79
CA ASP A 441 20.10 -13.62 -17.46
C ASP A 441 20.29 -15.08 -17.14
N LEU A 442 21.54 -15.49 -16.96
CA LEU A 442 21.85 -16.83 -16.47
C LEU A 442 21.42 -16.98 -15.01
N ALA A 443 21.65 -15.98 -14.15
CA ALA A 443 21.10 -15.97 -12.80
C ALA A 443 19.57 -16.10 -12.81
N ARG A 444 18.87 -15.34 -13.68
CA ARG A 444 17.41 -15.45 -13.87
C ARG A 444 16.99 -16.85 -14.36
N ALA A 445 17.73 -17.43 -15.29
CA ALA A 445 17.46 -18.78 -15.79
C ALA A 445 17.66 -19.85 -14.71
N VAL A 446 18.65 -19.69 -13.81
CA VAL A 446 18.81 -20.59 -12.64
C VAL A 446 17.56 -20.55 -11.77
N MET A 447 17.05 -19.35 -11.47
CA MET A 447 15.84 -19.18 -10.66
C MET A 447 14.58 -19.78 -11.30
N ASP A 448 14.38 -19.56 -12.60
CA ASP A 448 13.12 -19.91 -13.28
C ASP A 448 13.12 -21.32 -13.88
N LYS A 449 14.29 -21.81 -14.31
CA LYS A 449 14.43 -23.03 -15.14
C LYS A 449 15.26 -24.13 -14.45
N SER A 450 15.49 -24.01 -13.14
CA SER A 450 16.14 -25.05 -12.34
C SER A 450 15.50 -25.14 -10.94
N PRO A 451 15.70 -26.26 -10.22
CA PRO A 451 15.32 -26.35 -8.81
C PRO A 451 16.36 -25.74 -7.84
N HIS A 452 17.40 -25.08 -8.36
CA HIS A 452 18.54 -24.59 -7.61
C HIS A 452 18.53 -23.08 -7.48
N VAL A 453 19.22 -22.56 -6.46
CA VAL A 453 19.42 -21.12 -6.27
C VAL A 453 20.75 -20.65 -6.88
N MET A 454 21.81 -21.45 -6.82
CA MET A 454 23.14 -21.02 -7.24
C MET A 454 23.85 -22.12 -8.04
N LEU A 455 24.40 -21.76 -9.20
CA LEU A 455 25.31 -22.58 -10.00
C LEU A 455 26.67 -21.90 -10.11
N ALA A 456 27.73 -22.64 -10.42
CA ALA A 456 29.05 -22.05 -10.56
C ALA A 456 29.89 -22.69 -11.68
N ARG A 457 30.79 -21.89 -12.24
CA ARG A 457 31.86 -22.28 -13.17
C ARG A 457 31.30 -23.09 -14.35
N ASP A 458 32.02 -24.12 -14.79
CA ASP A 458 31.68 -24.97 -15.93
C ASP A 458 30.25 -25.53 -15.88
N GLY A 459 29.73 -25.80 -14.67
CA GLY A 459 28.34 -26.26 -14.50
C GLY A 459 27.31 -25.20 -14.87
N ALA A 460 27.57 -23.94 -14.49
CA ALA A 460 26.74 -22.80 -14.85
C ALA A 460 26.88 -22.44 -16.35
N ASP A 461 28.09 -22.47 -16.91
CA ASP A 461 28.30 -22.23 -18.34
C ASP A 461 27.62 -23.32 -19.20
N ARG A 462 27.66 -24.59 -18.78
CA ARG A 462 26.91 -25.67 -19.47
C ARG A 462 25.41 -25.44 -19.39
N PHE A 463 24.90 -25.11 -18.21
CA PHE A 463 23.48 -24.80 -18.03
C PHE A 463 23.05 -23.62 -18.92
N SER A 464 23.88 -22.59 -19.04
CA SER A 464 23.62 -21.45 -19.95
C SER A 464 23.38 -21.86 -21.39
N VAL A 465 24.23 -22.75 -21.91
CA VAL A 465 24.09 -23.31 -23.26
C VAL A 465 22.81 -24.15 -23.39
N GLU A 466 22.51 -25.00 -22.41
CA GLU A 466 21.29 -25.81 -22.38
C GLU A 466 20.00 -24.96 -22.37
N GLN A 467 20.04 -23.80 -21.71
CA GLN A 467 18.92 -22.85 -21.67
C GLN A 467 18.83 -21.94 -22.89
N GLY A 468 19.76 -22.06 -23.86
CA GLY A 468 19.78 -21.28 -25.09
C GLY A 468 20.08 -19.79 -24.90
N LEU A 469 20.84 -19.44 -23.87
CA LEU A 469 21.23 -18.04 -23.61
C LEU A 469 22.33 -17.58 -24.57
N GLU A 470 22.39 -16.27 -24.84
CA GLU A 470 23.42 -15.70 -25.72
C GLU A 470 24.82 -15.91 -25.12
N GLN A 471 25.68 -16.54 -25.93
CA GLN A 471 27.08 -16.77 -25.59
C GLN A 471 27.94 -15.67 -26.24
N ALA A 472 28.90 -15.16 -25.47
CA ALA A 472 29.93 -14.26 -25.93
C ALA A 472 31.28 -14.99 -26.06
N ASP A 473 32.09 -14.57 -27.03
CA ASP A 473 33.50 -14.95 -27.04
C ASP A 473 34.18 -14.32 -25.82
N PRO A 474 35.07 -15.03 -25.08
CA PRO A 474 35.80 -14.45 -23.96
C PRO A 474 36.50 -13.12 -24.28
N ALA A 475 36.94 -12.90 -25.52
CA ALA A 475 37.53 -11.64 -25.96
C ALA A 475 36.55 -10.46 -25.99
N TRP A 476 35.24 -10.70 -26.02
CA TRP A 476 34.21 -9.66 -25.97
C TRP A 476 34.17 -8.95 -24.61
N PHE A 477 34.40 -9.69 -23.51
CA PHE A 477 34.39 -9.11 -22.16
C PHE A 477 35.58 -8.17 -21.91
N ARG A 478 36.67 -8.37 -22.65
CA ARG A 478 37.91 -7.60 -22.54
C ARG A 478 37.72 -6.16 -23.01
N THR A 479 38.25 -5.24 -22.21
CA THR A 479 38.59 -3.88 -22.65
C THR A 479 40.07 -3.62 -22.42
N GLU A 480 40.66 -2.73 -23.23
CA GLU A 480 42.08 -2.41 -23.10
C GLU A 480 42.38 -1.71 -21.77
N GLU A 481 41.47 -0.85 -21.30
CA GLU A 481 41.60 -0.18 -19.99
C GLU A 481 41.69 -1.19 -18.84
N ARG A 482 40.82 -2.20 -18.81
CA ARG A 482 40.86 -3.26 -17.78
C ARG A 482 42.10 -4.13 -17.88
N TRP A 483 42.61 -4.34 -19.09
CA TRP A 483 43.85 -5.09 -19.27
C TRP A 483 45.07 -4.35 -18.74
N GLN A 484 45.18 -3.04 -19.01
CA GLN A 484 46.25 -2.22 -18.48
C GLN A 484 46.23 -2.18 -16.94
N GLN A 485 45.04 -2.20 -16.32
CA GLN A 485 44.91 -2.34 -14.86
C GLN A 485 45.48 -3.66 -14.34
N LEU A 486 45.24 -4.78 -15.03
CA LEU A 486 45.86 -6.06 -14.68
C LEU A 486 47.39 -6.01 -14.79
N LEU A 487 47.93 -5.42 -15.86
CA LEU A 487 49.38 -5.30 -16.05
C LEU A 487 50.01 -4.44 -14.95
N ALA A 488 49.37 -3.33 -14.58
CA ALA A 488 49.80 -2.49 -13.47
C ALA A 488 49.77 -3.25 -12.14
N TRP A 489 48.71 -4.03 -11.89
CA TRP A 489 48.61 -4.89 -10.71
C TRP A 489 49.73 -5.94 -10.66
N ARG A 490 50.02 -6.62 -11.78
CA ARG A 490 51.11 -7.61 -11.88
C ARG A 490 52.49 -6.99 -11.62
N ALA A 491 52.72 -5.76 -12.09
CA ALA A 491 53.98 -5.06 -11.89
C ALA A 491 54.25 -4.71 -10.41
N ARG A 492 53.21 -4.54 -9.59
CA ARG A 492 53.33 -4.19 -8.16
C ARG A 492 53.76 -5.38 -7.26
N GLN A 493 53.84 -6.61 -7.75
CA GLN A 493 54.26 -7.84 -7.03
C GLN A 493 53.56 -8.10 -5.66
N GLN A 494 52.43 -7.48 -5.35
CA GLN A 494 51.77 -7.65 -4.06
C GLN A 494 50.76 -8.81 -4.06
N ALA A 495 50.86 -9.65 -3.03
CA ALA A 495 49.90 -10.71 -2.70
C ALA A 495 48.70 -10.20 -1.86
N ALA A 496 48.56 -8.87 -1.71
CA ALA A 496 47.50 -8.23 -0.94
C ALA A 496 46.49 -7.53 -1.87
N VAL A 497 45.24 -7.48 -1.43
CA VAL A 497 44.14 -6.71 -2.03
C VAL A 497 44.60 -5.27 -2.25
N ASP A 498 44.54 -4.78 -3.49
CA ASP A 498 44.83 -3.36 -3.79
C ASP A 498 43.71 -2.52 -3.17
N PRO A 499 44.00 -1.62 -2.20
CA PRO A 499 42.98 -0.80 -1.55
C PRO A 499 42.33 0.22 -2.51
N ALA A 500 42.87 0.40 -3.71
CA ALA A 500 42.23 1.15 -4.77
C ALA A 500 41.24 0.24 -5.52
N HIS A 501 40.06 0.02 -4.92
CA HIS A 501 38.87 -0.57 -5.55
C HIS A 501 38.34 0.38 -6.64
N LEU A 502 39.09 0.52 -7.74
CA LEU A 502 38.86 1.59 -8.71
C LEU A 502 37.58 1.41 -9.54
N PHE A 503 36.92 0.23 -9.51
CA PHE A 503 35.75 -0.06 -10.35
C PHE A 503 34.81 -1.10 -9.72
N GLY A 504 33.64 -0.66 -9.28
CA GLY A 504 32.70 -1.48 -8.53
C GLY A 504 31.69 -2.27 -9.37
N THR A 505 31.10 -3.25 -8.70
CA THR A 505 29.94 -4.05 -9.09
C THR A 505 28.77 -3.18 -9.56
N VAL A 506 27.96 -3.69 -10.49
CA VAL A 506 26.72 -3.03 -10.93
C VAL A 506 25.50 -3.68 -10.29
N GLY A 507 24.41 -2.94 -10.16
CA GLY A 507 23.18 -3.51 -9.65
C GLY A 507 22.00 -2.56 -9.68
N ALA A 508 20.83 -3.12 -9.38
CA ALA A 508 19.54 -2.45 -9.46
C ALA A 508 18.57 -2.97 -8.39
N VAL A 509 17.73 -2.07 -7.89
CA VAL A 509 16.58 -2.40 -7.04
C VAL A 509 15.34 -1.69 -7.59
N ALA A 510 14.19 -2.36 -7.61
CA ALA A 510 12.96 -1.81 -8.15
C ALA A 510 11.75 -2.12 -7.28
N LEU A 511 10.76 -1.23 -7.36
CA LEU A 511 9.39 -1.39 -6.90
C LEU A 511 8.47 -1.30 -8.12
N ASP A 512 7.62 -2.31 -8.35
CA ASP A 512 6.62 -2.27 -9.42
C ASP A 512 5.25 -1.73 -8.98
N ALA A 513 4.34 -1.60 -9.94
CA ALA A 513 2.99 -1.06 -9.72
C ALA A 513 2.13 -1.93 -8.78
N GLU A 514 2.43 -3.22 -8.66
CA GLU A 514 1.79 -4.14 -7.72
C GLU A 514 2.41 -4.07 -6.32
N GLY A 515 3.47 -3.28 -6.14
CA GLY A 515 4.18 -3.16 -4.86
C GLY A 515 5.19 -4.27 -4.61
N ASN A 516 5.60 -5.04 -5.63
CA ASN A 516 6.65 -6.04 -5.49
C ASN A 516 8.03 -5.41 -5.60
N LEU A 517 8.95 -5.91 -4.78
CA LEU A 517 10.34 -5.51 -4.75
C LEU A 517 11.22 -6.55 -5.46
N ALA A 518 12.27 -6.11 -6.13
CA ALA A 518 13.29 -6.98 -6.69
C ALA A 518 14.68 -6.37 -6.59
N ALA A 519 15.71 -7.21 -6.56
CA ALA A 519 17.12 -6.82 -6.57
C ALA A 519 17.90 -7.65 -7.59
N ALA A 520 18.89 -7.02 -8.23
CA ALA A 520 19.82 -7.67 -9.16
C ALA A 520 21.22 -7.06 -9.02
N THR A 521 22.25 -7.90 -9.04
CA THR A 521 23.65 -7.47 -8.89
C THR A 521 24.53 -8.30 -9.84
N SER A 522 25.48 -7.68 -10.52
CA SER A 522 26.42 -8.34 -11.45
C SER A 522 27.82 -7.74 -11.35
N THR A 523 28.85 -8.57 -11.50
CA THR A 523 30.25 -8.14 -11.32
C THR A 523 31.26 -8.99 -12.10
N GLY A 524 32.39 -8.37 -12.47
CA GLY A 524 33.63 -9.08 -12.82
C GLY A 524 34.48 -9.49 -11.61
N GLY A 525 34.11 -9.06 -10.41
CA GLY A 525 34.86 -9.23 -9.18
C GLY A 525 35.97 -8.19 -9.02
N MET A 526 37.15 -8.60 -8.56
CA MET A 526 38.29 -7.71 -8.33
C MET A 526 39.47 -8.04 -9.25
N THR A 527 40.20 -7.01 -9.68
CA THR A 527 41.41 -7.17 -10.50
C THR A 527 42.42 -8.05 -9.77
N GLY A 528 42.99 -9.03 -10.47
CA GLY A 528 44.00 -9.94 -9.91
C GLY A 528 43.42 -11.02 -8.99
N LYS A 529 42.09 -11.21 -8.95
CA LYS A 529 41.47 -12.29 -8.18
C LYS A 529 42.06 -13.65 -8.58
N ARG A 530 42.26 -14.53 -7.59
CA ARG A 530 42.88 -15.86 -7.76
C ARG A 530 41.90 -16.98 -7.47
N TRP A 531 42.20 -18.16 -8.02
CA TRP A 531 41.62 -19.46 -7.63
C TRP A 531 40.10 -19.59 -7.77
N GLY A 532 39.49 -18.72 -8.58
CA GLY A 532 38.05 -18.58 -8.71
C GLY A 532 37.38 -18.04 -7.45
N ARG A 533 37.97 -16.99 -6.86
CA ARG A 533 37.39 -16.16 -5.79
C ARG A 533 36.01 -15.66 -6.19
N ILE A 534 35.07 -15.79 -5.25
CA ILE A 534 33.68 -15.35 -5.39
C ILE A 534 33.44 -14.22 -4.39
N GLY A 535 32.90 -13.10 -4.88
CA GLY A 535 32.55 -11.94 -4.06
C GLY A 535 31.15 -12.04 -3.43
N ASP A 536 30.65 -10.90 -2.94
CA ASP A 536 29.34 -10.74 -2.32
C ASP A 536 28.18 -10.82 -3.34
N SER A 537 28.41 -10.37 -4.56
CA SER A 537 27.36 -10.17 -5.57
C SER A 537 26.46 -11.39 -5.82
N PRO A 538 26.99 -12.62 -6.01
CA PRO A 538 26.15 -13.80 -6.23
C PRO A 538 25.63 -14.43 -4.92
N ILE A 539 26.01 -13.91 -3.75
CA ILE A 539 25.63 -14.47 -2.45
C ILE A 539 24.39 -13.75 -1.95
N ILE A 540 23.26 -14.48 -1.97
CA ILE A 540 21.98 -13.98 -1.47
C ILE A 540 22.09 -13.62 0.01
N GLY A 541 21.78 -12.36 0.33
CA GLY A 541 21.91 -11.78 1.66
C GLY A 541 23.23 -11.06 1.93
N ALA A 542 24.24 -11.19 1.08
CA ALA A 542 25.46 -10.38 1.14
C ALA A 542 25.39 -9.21 0.15
N GLY A 543 25.45 -9.49 -1.15
CA GLY A 543 25.41 -8.47 -2.21
C GLY A 543 24.03 -8.23 -2.81
N THR A 544 23.12 -9.20 -2.71
CA THR A 544 21.79 -9.15 -3.34
C THR A 544 20.73 -9.69 -2.39
N TYR A 545 19.66 -8.95 -2.13
CA TYR A 545 18.54 -9.44 -1.34
C TYR A 545 17.25 -8.70 -1.67
N ALA A 546 16.10 -9.38 -1.68
CA ALA A 546 14.80 -8.74 -1.81
C ALA A 546 13.74 -9.47 -1.00
N LYS A 547 12.87 -8.72 -0.31
CA LYS A 547 11.70 -9.25 0.40
C LYS A 547 10.60 -8.19 0.50
N ASN A 548 9.42 -8.51 -0.05
CA ASN A 548 8.23 -7.67 0.06
C ASN A 548 7.89 -7.41 1.53
N GLY A 549 7.43 -6.19 1.82
CA GLY A 549 7.17 -5.72 3.19
C GLY A 549 8.43 -5.39 4.01
N GLN A 550 9.63 -5.60 3.47
CA GLN A 550 10.90 -5.18 4.06
C GLN A 550 11.64 -4.24 3.10
N CYS A 551 12.61 -4.76 2.36
CA CYS A 551 13.36 -4.01 1.37
C CYS A 551 13.95 -4.89 0.26
N ALA A 552 14.40 -4.25 -0.82
CA ALA A 552 15.34 -4.79 -1.79
C ALA A 552 16.68 -4.06 -1.66
N VAL A 553 17.80 -4.79 -1.79
CA VAL A 553 19.15 -4.27 -1.60
C VAL A 553 20.10 -4.85 -2.65
N SER A 554 20.92 -3.98 -3.22
CA SER A 554 22.04 -4.32 -4.10
C SER A 554 23.29 -3.60 -3.60
N ALA A 555 24.40 -4.32 -3.45
CA ALA A 555 25.63 -3.80 -2.85
C ALA A 555 26.83 -3.82 -3.80
N THR A 556 27.83 -3.01 -3.47
CA THR A 556 29.09 -2.90 -4.21
C THR A 556 30.23 -2.53 -3.27
N GLY A 557 31.37 -3.20 -3.39
CA GLY A 557 32.58 -2.83 -2.64
C GLY A 557 33.51 -4.02 -2.39
N SER A 558 34.19 -3.97 -1.25
CA SER A 558 35.09 -5.03 -0.76
C SER A 558 34.33 -6.27 -0.32
N GLY A 559 33.97 -7.12 -1.29
CA GLY A 559 33.02 -8.23 -1.13
C GLY A 559 33.24 -9.17 0.06
N GLU A 560 34.49 -9.43 0.47
CA GLU A 560 34.80 -10.23 1.66
C GLU A 560 34.13 -9.69 2.93
N TYR A 561 34.06 -8.36 3.09
CA TYR A 561 33.47 -7.72 4.27
C TYR A 561 31.94 -7.68 4.20
N PHE A 562 31.37 -7.48 3.00
CA PHE A 562 29.92 -7.55 2.78
C PHE A 562 29.37 -8.96 3.05
N ILE A 563 30.13 -10.01 2.72
CA ILE A 563 29.79 -11.40 3.08
C ILE A 563 29.81 -11.57 4.60
N ARG A 564 30.88 -11.11 5.27
CA ARG A 564 31.06 -11.25 6.72
C ARG A 564 29.99 -10.52 7.53
N GLU A 565 29.52 -9.36 7.05
CA GLU A 565 28.43 -8.59 7.68
C GLU A 565 27.02 -9.00 7.22
N SER A 566 26.91 -9.90 6.22
CA SER A 566 25.63 -10.21 5.58
C SER A 566 24.86 -8.94 5.18
N ALA A 567 25.57 -8.01 4.54
CA ALA A 567 25.16 -6.62 4.42
C ALA A 567 23.74 -6.43 3.86
N ALA A 568 23.44 -7.02 2.69
CA ALA A 568 22.12 -6.86 2.07
C ALA A 568 20.97 -7.37 2.95
N ARG A 569 21.17 -8.50 3.64
CA ARG A 569 20.16 -9.04 4.56
C ARG A 569 20.03 -8.21 5.83
N GLN A 570 21.15 -7.71 6.35
CA GLN A 570 21.22 -6.90 7.56
C GLN A 570 20.34 -5.65 7.46
N VAL A 571 20.34 -4.95 6.32
CA VAL A 571 19.46 -3.79 6.09
C VAL A 571 17.98 -4.16 6.27
N CYS A 572 17.53 -5.25 5.63
CA CYS A 572 16.12 -5.64 5.70
C CYS A 572 15.73 -6.16 7.09
N ASP A 573 16.63 -6.83 7.81
CA ASP A 573 16.39 -7.26 9.19
C ASP A 573 16.32 -6.08 10.17
N ARG A 574 17.13 -5.02 9.98
CA ARG A 574 17.05 -3.77 10.75
C ARG A 574 15.71 -3.06 10.57
N VAL A 575 15.26 -2.90 9.32
CA VAL A 575 13.94 -2.34 9.03
C VAL A 575 12.84 -3.18 9.67
N ALA A 576 12.88 -4.51 9.47
CA ALA A 576 11.81 -5.39 9.91
C ALA A 576 11.74 -5.61 11.43
N TRP A 577 12.88 -5.70 12.11
CA TRP A 577 12.94 -6.12 13.52
C TRP A 577 13.13 -4.96 14.49
N LYS A 578 13.76 -3.86 14.04
CA LYS A 578 13.99 -2.69 14.87
C LYS A 578 13.12 -1.48 14.49
N GLY A 579 12.44 -1.53 13.34
CA GLY A 579 11.67 -0.40 12.82
C GLY A 579 12.55 0.80 12.45
N GLU A 580 13.83 0.57 12.15
CA GLU A 580 14.73 1.60 11.64
C GLU A 580 14.21 2.13 10.29
N SER A 581 14.45 3.42 10.00
CA SER A 581 14.19 3.94 8.66
C SER A 581 15.10 3.22 7.66
N LEU A 582 14.65 3.08 6.40
CA LEU A 582 15.46 2.41 5.37
C LEU A 582 16.84 3.07 5.20
N LYS A 583 16.87 4.41 5.28
CA LYS A 583 18.09 5.19 5.18
C LYS A 583 19.04 4.89 6.34
N ASP A 584 18.55 4.94 7.57
CA ASP A 584 19.39 4.68 8.75
C ASP A 584 19.89 3.24 8.75
N ALA A 585 19.03 2.27 8.40
CA ALA A 585 19.41 0.87 8.28
C ALA A 585 20.50 0.64 7.21
N ALA A 586 20.43 1.35 6.08
CA ALA A 586 21.42 1.31 5.02
C ALA A 586 22.75 1.93 5.46
N ASP A 587 22.72 3.12 6.07
CA ASP A 587 23.89 3.84 6.55
C ASP A 587 24.60 3.07 7.68
N ASP A 588 23.85 2.59 8.68
CA ASP A 588 24.42 1.80 9.78
C ASP A 588 25.07 0.51 9.27
N THR A 589 24.47 -0.13 8.28
CA THR A 589 25.02 -1.36 7.69
C THR A 589 26.33 -1.07 6.96
N ILE A 590 26.41 0.02 6.18
CA ILE A 590 27.66 0.35 5.50
C ILE A 590 28.75 0.79 6.48
N MET A 591 28.37 1.43 7.59
CA MET A 591 29.31 1.74 8.66
C MET A 591 29.78 0.49 9.41
N ALA A 592 28.93 -0.53 9.57
CA ALA A 592 29.33 -1.83 10.15
C ALA A 592 30.35 -2.55 9.25
N VAL A 593 30.15 -2.53 7.93
CA VAL A 593 31.15 -3.00 6.95
C VAL A 593 32.48 -2.23 7.11
N GLY A 594 32.40 -0.91 7.27
CA GLY A 594 33.55 -0.05 7.56
C GLY A 594 34.28 -0.42 8.84
N ALA A 595 33.55 -0.72 9.91
CA ALA A 595 34.10 -1.05 11.23
C ALA A 595 34.97 -2.33 11.21
N ILE A 596 34.70 -3.26 10.29
CA ILE A 596 35.52 -4.46 10.10
C ILE A 596 36.59 -4.29 9.02
N GLY A 597 36.73 -3.11 8.42
CA GLY A 597 37.77 -2.74 7.47
C GLY A 597 37.37 -2.76 5.99
N GLY A 598 36.07 -2.86 5.67
CA GLY A 598 35.57 -2.86 4.29
C GLY A 598 35.09 -1.50 3.81
N ASP A 599 35.24 -1.25 2.52
CA ASP A 599 34.79 -0.05 1.80
C ASP A 599 33.73 -0.40 0.73
N GLY A 600 32.88 0.58 0.40
CA GLY A 600 31.93 0.49 -0.70
C GLY A 600 30.63 1.29 -0.48
N GLY A 601 29.54 0.73 -0.99
CA GLY A 601 28.20 1.29 -0.88
C GLY A 601 27.11 0.26 -1.17
N LEU A 602 25.87 0.67 -0.95
CA LEU A 602 24.69 -0.09 -1.31
C LEU A 602 23.52 0.83 -1.69
N ILE A 603 22.62 0.30 -2.49
CA ILE A 603 21.31 0.90 -2.76
C ILE A 603 20.24 0.01 -2.14
N ALA A 604 19.22 0.64 -1.57
CA ALA A 604 18.08 -0.06 -0.99
C ALA A 604 16.76 0.58 -1.44
N MET A 605 15.72 -0.22 -1.63
CA MET A 605 14.37 0.24 -1.97
C MET A 605 13.35 -0.32 -0.98
N GLY A 606 12.55 0.57 -0.41
CA GLY A 606 11.47 0.21 0.49
C GLY A 606 10.13 0.08 -0.23
N PRO A 607 9.09 -0.42 0.45
CA PRO A 607 7.73 -0.51 -0.08
C PRO A 607 7.08 0.85 -0.40
N ASP A 608 7.64 1.96 0.10
CA ASP A 608 7.23 3.33 -0.23
C ASP A 608 7.83 3.83 -1.57
N GLY A 609 8.72 3.05 -2.20
CA GLY A 609 9.32 3.38 -3.48
C GLY A 609 10.37 4.50 -3.42
N ARG A 610 10.83 4.87 -2.22
CA ARG A 610 11.91 5.84 -2.03
C ARG A 610 13.24 5.09 -1.82
N PRO A 611 14.21 5.24 -2.73
CA PRO A 611 15.49 4.55 -2.55
C PRO A 611 16.37 5.23 -1.50
N ALA A 612 17.16 4.43 -0.80
CA ALA A 612 18.27 4.87 0.03
C ALA A 612 19.60 4.53 -0.67
N PHE A 613 20.57 5.44 -0.55
CA PHE A 613 21.93 5.27 -1.07
C PHE A 613 22.90 5.47 0.09
N ALA A 614 23.60 4.41 0.48
CA ALA A 614 24.58 4.44 1.57
C ALA A 614 25.99 4.19 1.02
N ILE A 615 26.96 5.00 1.44
CA ILE A 615 28.33 5.02 0.91
C ILE A 615 29.28 5.28 2.08
N ASN A 616 30.32 4.46 2.26
CA ASN A 616 31.44 4.72 3.17
C ASN A 616 32.78 4.94 2.44
N ASP A 617 32.70 5.10 1.12
CA ASP A 617 33.80 5.39 0.18
C ASP A 617 33.67 6.83 -0.42
N LEU A 618 34.60 7.23 -1.29
CA LEU A 618 34.66 8.58 -1.87
C LEU A 618 33.63 8.83 -2.99
N GLY A 619 33.05 7.77 -3.57
CA GLY A 619 32.00 7.89 -4.56
C GLY A 619 31.28 6.58 -4.88
N MET A 620 30.15 6.71 -5.56
CA MET A 620 29.37 5.60 -6.12
C MET A 620 28.60 6.10 -7.34
N TYR A 621 28.88 5.51 -8.51
CA TYR A 621 28.06 5.71 -9.71
C TYR A 621 26.64 5.23 -9.39
N ARG A 622 25.66 6.13 -9.37
CA ARG A 622 24.29 5.81 -8.94
C ARG A 622 23.25 6.63 -9.66
N GLY A 623 22.02 6.15 -9.66
CA GLY A 623 20.91 6.93 -10.16
C GLY A 623 19.55 6.35 -9.77
N GLN A 624 18.52 7.15 -10.00
CA GLN A 624 17.13 6.82 -9.72
C GLN A 624 16.20 7.32 -10.82
N ILE A 625 15.07 6.66 -10.97
CA ILE A 625 13.95 7.09 -11.79
C ILE A 625 12.63 6.60 -11.18
N THR A 626 11.62 7.45 -11.21
CA THR A 626 10.25 7.15 -10.77
C THR A 626 9.26 7.42 -11.89
N VAL A 627 8.02 6.96 -11.72
CA VAL A 627 6.93 7.19 -12.69
C VAL A 627 6.82 8.67 -13.11
N GLY A 628 6.86 8.92 -14.42
CA GLY A 628 6.77 10.27 -15.00
C GLY A 628 7.99 11.17 -14.77
N GLY A 629 9.01 10.71 -14.03
CA GLY A 629 10.24 11.45 -13.76
C GLY A 629 11.30 11.27 -14.85
N ALA A 630 12.32 12.15 -14.82
CA ALA A 630 13.53 11.98 -15.61
C ALA A 630 14.59 11.20 -14.80
N PRO A 631 15.50 10.45 -15.45
CA PRO A 631 16.64 9.86 -14.77
C PRO A 631 17.48 10.91 -14.03
N ALA A 632 17.69 10.70 -12.73
CA ALA A 632 18.65 11.45 -11.93
C ALA A 632 19.89 10.58 -11.70
N THR A 633 21.09 11.13 -11.92
CA THR A 633 22.36 10.40 -11.77
C THR A 633 23.34 11.20 -10.92
N ALA A 634 24.17 10.48 -10.16
CA ALA A 634 25.22 11.04 -9.32
C ALA A 634 26.44 10.10 -9.30
N ILE A 635 27.62 10.66 -9.05
CA ILE A 635 28.88 9.90 -9.04
C ILE A 635 29.60 10.12 -7.70
N PHE A 636 29.76 11.37 -7.29
CA PHE A 636 30.52 11.71 -6.09
C PHE A 636 29.68 11.53 -4.82
N ALA A 637 30.33 11.29 -3.67
CA ALA A 637 29.62 11.08 -2.40
C ALA A 637 28.86 12.34 -1.92
N ASP A 638 29.38 13.54 -2.25
CA ASP A 638 28.78 14.84 -1.90
C ASP A 638 27.65 15.27 -2.86
N GLU A 639 27.51 14.60 -4.00
CA GLU A 639 26.49 14.91 -5.00
C GLU A 639 25.10 14.43 -4.55
N LYS A 640 24.11 15.33 -4.57
CA LYS A 640 22.73 14.96 -4.29
C LYS A 640 22.02 14.56 -5.58
N LEU A 641 21.29 13.45 -5.54
CA LEU A 641 20.29 13.15 -6.57
C LEU A 641 19.14 14.15 -6.39
N ALA A 642 18.66 14.74 -7.48
CA ALA A 642 17.44 15.54 -7.43
C ALA A 642 16.25 14.64 -7.07
N ASP A 643 15.37 15.15 -6.19
CA ASP A 643 14.13 14.50 -5.75
C ASP A 643 13.09 14.39 -6.88
#